data_AF-A0AA96FGM6-F1
#
_entry.id   AF-A0AA96FGM6-F1
#
_cell.length_a   1.000
_cell.length_b   1.000
_cell.length_c   1.000
_cell.angle_alpha   90.00
_cell.angle_beta   90.00
_cell.angle_gamma   90.00
#
_symmetry.space_group_name_H-M   'P 1'
#
loop_
_entity.id
_entity.type
_entity.pdbx_description
1 polymer ?
#
loop_
_entity_poly.entity_id
_entity_poly.type
_entity_poly.pdbx_seq_one_letter_code
_entity_poly.pdbx_strand_id
1 'polypeptide(L)'
;MDYGHPLRFGTFITPTNASPQQPVRLAQLSERLGYDLVTFQDHPYQPSFHDTWTLLSYVAASTERIHLAPNVLNLPLRQPLVAARAAASLDLLSGGRLDLGLGSGAFWEAIEAMGEPRLTPGQAVDALEEAIDLMRGLWSPHEGGGLRGGGRYPVAGAKRGPMPAHRIPLWIGAYKPRMLRLTGRKGDGWLPSLAYVPSGDFTEQSARIDDAATGADRDPAEITRLLNISGREPASQLLDLAVAHGFSTFVVAADDPSSLARFIEETAPTVCAGLADERRNRGTAANQGRSRTAIASRRPGIAYDDVPESLRSTAVEPGDFAYPTVRSTYMRAGAPGLVLRPRDASQVSDAVVFAGRHRALPLGIRSGGHGISGRSTNDGGLVIDLGALDTIEVVDEAARRVRVGAGARWQEVARALEPHGWAISSGDYGGVGVGGLATAGGVGFLGREHGLTIDHVVAADVVLADGRPLHASATEEPELFWALRGAGASMGIVTAVELEAQPVGQVGWVQLAFDASDTAGFLARYAEATEAAPRDTTLFLMAGAPRAGQPPVVQLYGVVDSSDPDTIIERVMPFAQIAPLLDQSIQLGSYADVIANAPDTPHQGQGEPAFRSGLLPELGEDAAGLAAALLASGTTPWFQIRPVGGAIADVPADATAYAHRDALYSLTAIGGSARFDALWERLAERFDGLYLSFESRQDPALVASAFPAPTLARLREVKRRYDRENLFHDNFPLLG
;
A
#
# COMPACT_ATOMS: atom_id res chain seq x y z
N MET A 1 -0.68 27.83 -27.11
CA MET A 1 -0.94 27.24 -25.78
C MET A 1 -0.54 25.78 -25.87
N ASP A 2 0.76 25.48 -25.87
CA ASP A 2 1.19 24.11 -25.61
C ASP A 2 1.39 24.00 -24.10
N TYR A 3 0.61 23.13 -23.45
CA TYR A 3 0.67 22.93 -22.00
C TYR A 3 1.71 21.89 -21.59
N GLY A 4 2.54 21.40 -22.52
CA GLY A 4 3.62 20.44 -22.24
C GLY A 4 3.16 19.00 -22.05
N HIS A 5 1.89 18.68 -22.33
CA HIS A 5 1.35 17.31 -22.19
C HIS A 5 1.99 16.34 -23.18
N PRO A 6 2.24 15.07 -22.82
CA PRO A 6 2.62 14.05 -23.80
C PRO A 6 1.49 13.85 -24.82
N LEU A 7 1.87 13.57 -26.08
CA LEU A 7 0.89 13.21 -27.09
C LEU A 7 0.35 11.80 -26.83
N ARG A 8 -0.96 11.63 -26.95
CA ARG A 8 -1.66 10.35 -26.94
C ARG A 8 -2.51 10.22 -28.20
N PHE A 9 -2.65 8.99 -28.68
CA PHE A 9 -3.52 8.68 -29.80
C PHE A 9 -4.53 7.62 -29.38
N GLY A 10 -5.79 7.82 -29.78
CA GLY A 10 -6.85 6.87 -29.49
C GLY A 10 -7.73 6.57 -30.69
N THR A 11 -8.62 5.59 -30.52
CA THR A 11 -9.62 5.21 -31.53
C THR A 11 -11.02 5.37 -30.96
N PHE A 12 -11.92 6.01 -31.70
CA PHE A 12 -13.34 6.12 -31.37
C PHE A 12 -14.13 5.17 -32.26
N ILE A 13 -14.49 4.01 -31.69
CA ILE A 13 -15.10 2.88 -32.41
C ILE A 13 -16.62 2.91 -32.24
N THR A 14 -17.36 2.64 -33.31
CA THR A 14 -18.81 2.50 -33.27
C THR A 14 -19.19 1.23 -32.51
N PRO A 15 -20.00 1.30 -31.43
CA PRO A 15 -20.35 0.13 -30.62
C PRO A 15 -21.48 -0.70 -31.25
N THR A 16 -21.40 -1.01 -32.54
CA THR A 16 -22.47 -1.71 -33.28
C THR A 16 -22.74 -3.11 -32.74
N ASN A 17 -24.02 -3.49 -32.63
CA ASN A 17 -24.46 -4.84 -32.23
C ASN A 17 -24.87 -5.73 -33.42
N ALA A 18 -24.88 -5.21 -34.65
CA ALA A 18 -25.19 -6.00 -35.85
C ALA A 18 -24.08 -7.03 -36.14
N SER A 19 -22.83 -6.65 -35.87
CA SER A 19 -21.68 -7.55 -35.81
C SER A 19 -21.06 -7.43 -34.42
N PRO A 20 -21.60 -8.12 -33.41
CA PRO A 20 -21.38 -7.76 -32.00
C PRO A 20 -19.93 -7.89 -31.53
N GLN A 21 -19.13 -8.70 -32.21
CA GLN A 21 -17.70 -8.86 -31.93
C GLN A 21 -16.79 -7.91 -32.72
N GLN A 22 -17.34 -7.09 -33.61
CA GLN A 22 -16.55 -6.14 -34.39
C GLN A 22 -15.90 -5.07 -33.50
N PRO A 23 -16.62 -4.41 -32.57
CA PRO A 23 -16.01 -3.37 -31.73
C PRO A 23 -14.89 -3.92 -30.83
N VAL A 24 -15.04 -5.15 -30.33
CA VAL A 24 -14.02 -5.84 -29.52
C VAL A 24 -12.76 -6.13 -30.34
N ARG A 25 -12.92 -6.70 -31.55
CA ARG A 25 -11.78 -6.99 -32.44
C ARG A 25 -11.03 -5.73 -32.86
N LEU A 26 -11.76 -4.63 -33.07
CA LEU A 26 -11.15 -3.33 -33.38
C LEU A 26 -10.39 -2.77 -32.17
N ALA A 27 -10.93 -2.88 -30.95
CA ALA A 27 -10.20 -2.46 -29.75
C ALA A 27 -8.89 -3.26 -29.53
N GLN A 28 -8.93 -4.58 -29.72
CA GLN A 28 -7.74 -5.42 -29.69
C GLN A 28 -6.75 -5.07 -30.80
N LEU A 29 -7.26 -4.68 -31.98
CA LEU A 29 -6.41 -4.18 -33.06
C LEU A 29 -5.75 -2.86 -32.68
N SER A 30 -6.49 -1.90 -32.12
CA SER A 30 -5.95 -0.63 -31.63
C SER A 30 -4.80 -0.86 -30.65
N GLU A 31 -4.96 -1.78 -29.70
CA GLU A 31 -3.89 -2.15 -28.77
C GLU A 31 -2.66 -2.74 -29.47
N ARG A 32 -2.85 -3.67 -30.43
CA ARG A 32 -1.74 -4.26 -31.19
C ARG A 32 -1.00 -3.23 -32.05
N LEU A 33 -1.73 -2.25 -32.58
CA LEU A 33 -1.18 -1.16 -33.38
C LEU A 33 -0.48 -0.08 -32.52
N GLY A 34 -0.61 -0.13 -31.19
CA GLY A 34 0.06 0.79 -30.28
C GLY A 34 -0.71 2.07 -29.95
N TYR A 35 -2.03 2.09 -30.13
CA TYR A 35 -2.86 3.18 -29.63
C TYR A 35 -2.93 3.18 -28.08
N ASP A 36 -3.00 4.36 -27.48
CA ASP A 36 -3.03 4.55 -26.02
C ASP A 36 -4.43 4.37 -25.43
N LEU A 37 -5.47 4.59 -26.23
CA LEU A 37 -6.86 4.73 -25.77
C LEU A 37 -7.85 4.20 -26.81
N VAL A 38 -8.91 3.53 -26.35
CA VAL A 38 -10.08 3.23 -27.17
C VAL A 38 -11.34 3.74 -26.49
N THR A 39 -12.19 4.42 -27.28
CA THR A 39 -13.43 5.02 -26.81
C THR A 39 -14.64 4.51 -27.57
N PHE A 40 -15.80 4.50 -26.90
CA PHE A 40 -17.07 4.06 -27.48
C PHE A 40 -18.18 5.08 -27.22
N GLN A 41 -19.12 5.16 -28.15
CA GLN A 41 -20.22 6.11 -28.06
C GLN A 41 -21.26 5.63 -27.03
N ASP A 42 -21.63 6.47 -26.05
CA ASP A 42 -22.72 6.12 -25.12
C ASP A 42 -24.04 6.76 -25.53
N HIS A 43 -24.79 6.04 -26.36
CA HIS A 43 -26.17 6.38 -26.73
C HIS A 43 -27.08 5.21 -26.35
N PRO A 44 -27.44 5.05 -25.05
CA PRO A 44 -28.14 3.85 -24.57
C PRO A 44 -29.51 3.62 -25.23
N TYR A 45 -30.08 4.65 -25.83
CA TYR A 45 -31.35 4.62 -26.55
C TYR A 45 -31.23 4.20 -28.02
N GLN A 46 -30.01 3.98 -28.54
CA GLN A 46 -29.79 3.54 -29.91
C GLN A 46 -29.85 2.00 -29.98
N PRO A 47 -30.92 1.39 -30.54
CA PRO A 47 -31.09 -0.06 -30.55
C PRO A 47 -30.03 -0.82 -31.35
N SER A 48 -29.30 -0.15 -32.25
CA SER A 48 -28.22 -0.76 -33.04
C SER A 48 -26.87 -0.80 -32.33
N PHE A 49 -26.78 -0.29 -31.09
CA PHE A 49 -25.56 -0.27 -30.30
C PHE A 49 -25.60 -1.24 -29.13
N HIS A 50 -24.41 -1.67 -28.71
CA HIS A 50 -24.21 -2.27 -27.40
C HIS A 50 -24.40 -1.23 -26.29
N ASP A 51 -24.81 -1.69 -25.11
CA ASP A 51 -24.62 -0.90 -23.90
C ASP A 51 -23.12 -0.69 -23.65
N THR A 52 -22.71 0.56 -23.50
CA THR A 52 -21.30 0.96 -23.41
C THR A 52 -20.59 0.37 -22.21
N TRP A 53 -21.22 0.31 -21.04
CA TRP A 53 -20.60 -0.26 -19.83
C TRP A 53 -20.34 -1.75 -19.98
N THR A 54 -21.30 -2.46 -20.56
CA THR A 54 -21.17 -3.88 -20.88
C THR A 54 -20.02 -4.13 -21.86
N LEU A 55 -19.94 -3.33 -22.93
CA LEU A 55 -18.88 -3.43 -23.92
C LEU A 55 -17.49 -3.11 -23.32
N LEU A 56 -17.37 -2.02 -22.56
CA LEU A 56 -16.12 -1.64 -21.90
C LEU A 56 -15.59 -2.75 -21.00
N SER A 57 -16.47 -3.37 -20.20
CA SER A 57 -16.09 -4.48 -19.32
C SER A 57 -15.58 -5.69 -20.09
N TYR A 58 -16.22 -6.01 -21.23
CA TYR A 58 -15.79 -7.11 -22.09
C TYR A 58 -14.45 -6.83 -22.78
N VAL A 59 -14.24 -5.60 -23.26
CA VAL A 59 -12.98 -5.19 -23.88
C VAL A 59 -11.84 -5.13 -22.85
N ALA A 60 -12.10 -4.66 -21.63
CA ALA A 60 -11.12 -4.67 -20.54
C ALA A 60 -10.58 -6.07 -20.26
N ALA A 61 -11.46 -7.07 -20.23
CA ALA A 61 -11.06 -8.46 -20.05
C ALA A 61 -10.34 -9.06 -21.27
N SER A 62 -10.45 -8.44 -22.45
CA SER A 62 -9.91 -8.93 -23.73
C SER A 62 -8.67 -8.18 -24.21
N THR A 63 -8.14 -7.26 -23.40
CA THR A 63 -7.00 -6.38 -23.67
C THR A 63 -6.17 -6.23 -22.40
N GLU A 64 -4.90 -5.85 -22.52
CA GLU A 64 -3.96 -5.86 -21.38
C GLU A 64 -3.43 -4.48 -21.00
N ARG A 65 -3.31 -3.56 -21.97
CA ARG A 65 -2.57 -2.30 -21.84
C ARG A 65 -3.34 -1.07 -22.26
N ILE A 66 -4.21 -1.17 -23.27
CA ILE A 66 -4.93 0.00 -23.81
C ILE A 66 -5.90 0.60 -22.78
N HIS A 67 -5.95 1.93 -22.69
CA HIS A 67 -6.96 2.61 -21.87
C HIS A 67 -8.34 2.55 -22.54
N LEU A 68 -9.38 2.62 -21.72
CA LEU A 68 -10.77 2.43 -22.12
C LEU A 68 -11.58 3.62 -21.63
N ALA A 69 -12.49 4.14 -22.46
CA ALA A 69 -13.43 5.15 -22.01
C ALA A 69 -14.78 5.08 -22.75
N PRO A 70 -15.90 5.43 -22.10
CA PRO A 70 -17.00 6.01 -22.86
C PRO A 70 -16.49 7.34 -23.44
N ASN A 71 -16.66 7.55 -24.75
CA ASN A 71 -16.20 8.78 -25.39
C ASN A 71 -16.87 9.99 -24.72
N VAL A 72 -18.19 9.94 -24.58
CA VAL A 72 -18.94 10.83 -23.69
C VAL A 72 -20.11 10.03 -23.13
N LEU A 73 -20.09 9.72 -21.83
CA LEU A 73 -21.15 9.02 -21.13
C LEU A 73 -22.40 9.89 -21.04
N ASN A 74 -23.56 9.31 -21.34
CA ASN A 74 -24.86 9.96 -21.19
C ASN A 74 -25.29 9.91 -19.72
N LEU A 75 -24.73 10.80 -18.92
CA LEU A 75 -24.93 10.82 -17.47
C LEU A 75 -26.40 10.91 -17.04
N PRO A 76 -27.32 11.62 -17.72
CA PRO A 76 -28.74 11.59 -17.35
C PRO A 76 -29.31 10.17 -17.21
N LEU A 77 -28.86 9.21 -18.01
CA LEU A 77 -29.32 7.81 -17.95
C LEU A 77 -28.43 6.91 -17.05
N ARG A 78 -27.49 7.51 -16.29
CA ARG A 78 -26.52 6.79 -15.45
C ARG A 78 -26.48 7.44 -14.07
N GLN A 79 -27.01 6.75 -13.06
CA GLN A 79 -27.01 7.27 -11.69
C GLN A 79 -25.54 7.51 -11.23
N PRO A 80 -25.15 8.72 -10.74
CA PRO A 80 -23.75 9.08 -10.54
C PRO A 80 -22.96 8.20 -9.56
N LEU A 81 -23.56 7.78 -8.44
CA LEU A 81 -22.91 6.93 -7.45
C LEU A 81 -22.73 5.51 -7.96
N VAL A 82 -23.71 4.98 -8.70
CA VAL A 82 -23.61 3.68 -9.36
C VAL A 82 -22.53 3.71 -10.45
N ALA A 83 -22.52 4.77 -11.26
CA ALA A 83 -21.50 4.99 -12.28
C ALA A 83 -20.10 5.12 -11.65
N ALA A 84 -19.96 5.83 -10.54
CA ALA A 84 -18.69 5.92 -9.82
C ALA A 84 -18.21 4.56 -9.29
N ARG A 85 -19.11 3.76 -8.70
CA ARG A 85 -18.73 2.40 -8.24
C ARG A 85 -18.33 1.52 -9.41
N ALA A 86 -19.11 1.51 -10.48
CA ALA A 86 -18.81 0.74 -11.68
C ALA A 86 -17.46 1.16 -12.28
N ALA A 87 -17.20 2.47 -12.37
CA ALA A 87 -15.94 3.00 -12.86
C ALA A 87 -14.76 2.57 -11.98
N ALA A 88 -14.83 2.75 -10.65
CA ALA A 88 -13.75 2.31 -9.77
C ALA A 88 -13.53 0.79 -9.81
N SER A 89 -14.60 0.01 -9.96
CA SER A 89 -14.51 -1.45 -10.04
C SER A 89 -13.84 -1.88 -11.34
N LEU A 90 -14.25 -1.30 -12.47
CA LEU A 90 -13.63 -1.58 -13.77
C LEU A 90 -12.18 -1.08 -13.82
N ASP A 91 -11.87 0.05 -13.20
CA ASP A 91 -10.50 0.54 -13.08
C ASP A 91 -9.62 -0.44 -12.30
N LEU A 92 -10.08 -0.92 -11.15
CA LEU A 92 -9.37 -1.94 -10.37
C LEU A 92 -9.19 -3.26 -11.16
N LEU A 93 -10.26 -3.75 -11.79
CA LEU A 93 -10.24 -5.01 -12.55
C LEU A 93 -9.37 -4.91 -13.82
N SER A 94 -9.25 -3.72 -14.40
CA SER A 94 -8.42 -3.49 -15.60
C SER A 94 -6.98 -3.13 -15.29
N GLY A 95 -6.62 -2.93 -14.01
CA GLY A 95 -5.27 -2.51 -13.61
C GLY A 95 -4.99 -1.02 -13.81
N GLY A 96 -6.01 -0.16 -13.67
CA GLY A 96 -5.86 1.30 -13.76
C GLY A 96 -6.05 1.88 -15.15
N ARG A 97 -6.82 1.21 -16.04
CA ARG A 97 -6.94 1.56 -17.46
C ARG A 97 -8.22 2.32 -17.83
N LEU A 98 -9.04 2.73 -16.86
CA LEU A 98 -10.31 3.40 -17.15
C LEU A 98 -10.19 4.92 -17.12
N ASP A 99 -10.54 5.57 -18.23
CA ASP A 99 -10.80 7.00 -18.29
C ASP A 99 -12.32 7.26 -18.44
N LEU A 100 -12.81 8.47 -18.11
CA LEU A 100 -14.25 8.74 -18.13
C LEU A 100 -14.62 10.06 -18.83
N GLY A 101 -15.13 9.94 -20.07
CA GLY A 101 -15.84 11.03 -20.74
C GLY A 101 -17.24 11.21 -20.17
N LEU A 102 -17.63 12.43 -19.83
CA LEU A 102 -18.94 12.78 -19.26
C LEU A 102 -19.64 13.88 -20.07
N GLY A 103 -20.95 13.73 -20.22
CA GLY A 103 -21.80 14.71 -20.88
C GLY A 103 -23.12 14.91 -20.15
N SER A 104 -23.71 16.10 -20.28
CA SER A 104 -25.00 16.45 -19.68
C SER A 104 -26.22 15.90 -20.43
N GLY A 105 -26.01 15.05 -21.44
CA GLY A 105 -27.04 14.56 -22.37
C GLY A 105 -27.33 15.53 -23.53
N ALA A 106 -27.27 15.03 -24.77
CA ALA A 106 -27.47 15.82 -25.98
C ALA A 106 -28.85 15.63 -26.63
N PHE A 107 -29.40 14.41 -26.58
CA PHE A 107 -30.65 14.06 -27.27
C PHE A 107 -31.78 13.79 -26.26
N TRP A 108 -32.41 14.88 -25.80
CA TRP A 108 -33.38 14.85 -24.71
C TRP A 108 -34.67 14.09 -25.02
N GLU A 109 -35.11 14.07 -26.28
CA GLU A 109 -36.32 13.31 -26.67
C GLU A 109 -36.15 11.82 -26.37
N ALA A 110 -34.99 11.24 -26.67
CA ALA A 110 -34.71 9.84 -26.37
C ALA A 110 -34.42 9.60 -24.87
N ILE A 111 -33.82 10.56 -24.17
CA ILE A 111 -33.61 10.48 -22.72
C ILE A 111 -34.96 10.46 -21.98
N GLU A 112 -35.91 11.32 -22.37
CA GLU A 112 -37.27 11.32 -21.85
C GLU A 112 -38.01 10.02 -22.16
N ALA A 113 -37.87 9.49 -23.38
CA ALA A 113 -38.48 8.21 -23.76
C ALA A 113 -37.98 7.04 -22.90
N MET A 114 -36.79 7.15 -22.32
CA MET A 114 -36.21 6.18 -21.40
C MET A 114 -36.55 6.44 -19.92
N GLY A 115 -37.42 7.42 -19.63
CA GLY A 115 -38.01 7.64 -18.31
C GLY A 115 -37.36 8.75 -17.47
N GLU A 116 -36.36 9.45 -17.98
CA GLU A 116 -35.74 10.57 -17.26
C GLU A 116 -36.47 11.90 -17.54
N PRO A 117 -36.71 12.73 -16.50
CA PRO A 117 -37.35 14.02 -16.70
C PRO A 117 -36.45 14.98 -17.49
N ARG A 118 -37.03 15.70 -18.45
CA ARG A 118 -36.30 16.70 -19.23
C ARG A 118 -35.81 17.84 -18.37
N LEU A 119 -34.51 18.12 -18.47
CA LEU A 119 -33.88 19.26 -17.83
C LEU A 119 -33.73 20.42 -18.81
N THR A 120 -33.85 21.65 -18.30
CA THR A 120 -33.35 22.81 -19.04
C THR A 120 -31.83 22.70 -19.23
N PRO A 121 -31.25 23.36 -20.24
CA PRO A 121 -29.79 23.34 -20.42
C PRO A 121 -29.02 23.77 -19.17
N GLY A 122 -29.55 24.72 -18.39
CA GLY A 122 -28.91 25.14 -17.13
C GLY A 122 -28.91 24.04 -16.08
N GLN A 123 -30.07 23.42 -15.85
CA GLN A 123 -30.22 22.32 -14.89
C GLN A 123 -29.39 21.09 -15.28
N ALA A 124 -29.24 20.80 -16.58
CA ALA A 124 -28.42 19.69 -17.06
C ALA A 124 -26.93 19.89 -16.73
N VAL A 125 -26.43 21.14 -16.81
CA VAL A 125 -25.05 21.47 -16.40
C VAL A 125 -24.91 21.40 -14.88
N ASP A 126 -25.88 21.89 -14.11
CA ASP A 126 -25.85 21.83 -12.65
C ASP A 126 -25.87 20.38 -12.15
N ALA A 127 -26.66 19.52 -12.78
CA ALA A 127 -26.68 18.09 -12.48
C ALA A 127 -25.34 17.41 -12.79
N LEU A 128 -24.69 17.75 -13.91
CA LEU A 128 -23.36 17.23 -14.22
C LEU A 128 -22.30 17.71 -13.20
N GLU A 129 -22.35 18.99 -12.82
CA GLU A 129 -21.47 19.56 -11.80
C GLU A 129 -21.61 18.84 -10.45
N GLU A 130 -22.86 18.64 -10.01
CA GLU A 130 -23.18 17.88 -8.79
C GLU A 130 -22.68 16.43 -8.87
N ALA A 131 -22.87 15.78 -10.02
CA ALA A 131 -22.43 14.40 -10.22
C ALA A 131 -20.91 14.27 -10.12
N ILE A 132 -20.14 15.17 -10.73
CA ILE A 132 -18.67 15.16 -10.62
C ILE A 132 -18.22 15.20 -9.15
N ASP A 133 -18.86 16.05 -8.34
CA ASP A 133 -18.54 16.16 -6.91
C ASP A 133 -18.89 14.88 -6.14
N LEU A 134 -20.05 14.28 -6.43
CA LEU A 134 -20.46 13.02 -5.81
C LEU A 134 -19.55 11.84 -6.21
N MET A 135 -19.13 11.77 -7.47
CA MET A 135 -18.24 10.71 -7.96
C MET A 135 -16.87 10.80 -7.26
N ARG A 136 -16.27 12.00 -7.21
CA ARG A 136 -14.99 12.24 -6.51
C ARG A 136 -15.09 11.98 -5.00
N GLY A 137 -16.19 12.42 -4.38
CA GLY A 137 -16.45 12.14 -2.97
C GLY A 137 -16.57 10.64 -2.69
N LEU A 138 -17.21 9.88 -3.58
CA LEU A 138 -17.32 8.44 -3.42
C LEU A 138 -15.97 7.73 -3.50
N TRP A 139 -15.07 8.17 -4.40
CA TRP A 139 -13.72 7.60 -4.57
C TRP A 139 -12.70 7.98 -3.49
N SER A 140 -13.12 8.69 -2.45
CA SER A 140 -12.25 9.17 -1.37
C SER A 140 -12.55 8.44 -0.05
N PRO A 141 -12.32 7.12 0.08
CA PRO A 141 -12.74 6.36 1.26
C PRO A 141 -12.00 6.71 2.56
N HIS A 142 -10.89 7.44 2.45
CA HIS A 142 -10.11 7.91 3.60
C HIS A 142 -10.74 9.13 4.30
N GLU A 143 -11.71 9.79 3.65
CA GLU A 143 -12.49 10.84 4.31
C GLU A 143 -13.47 10.19 5.30
N GLY A 144 -13.44 10.66 6.55
CA GLY A 144 -14.31 10.15 7.61
C GLY A 144 -15.81 10.33 7.30
N GLY A 145 -16.61 9.35 7.71
CA GLY A 145 -18.07 9.38 7.59
C GLY A 145 -18.62 9.00 6.21
N GLY A 146 -19.94 8.82 6.14
CA GLY A 146 -20.64 8.56 4.87
C GLY A 146 -20.78 9.83 4.02
N LEU A 147 -20.72 9.68 2.70
CA LEU A 147 -20.96 10.76 1.74
C LEU A 147 -22.38 11.30 1.92
N ARG A 148 -22.52 12.62 2.02
CA ARG A 148 -23.79 13.32 2.21
C ARG A 148 -23.85 14.51 1.25
N GLY A 149 -25.05 14.88 0.83
CA GLY A 149 -25.29 16.05 -0.02
C GLY A 149 -26.06 15.68 -1.28
N GLY A 150 -25.99 16.55 -2.28
CA GLY A 150 -26.71 16.41 -3.53
C GLY A 150 -28.12 17.00 -3.50
N GLY A 151 -28.41 17.86 -4.48
CA GLY A 151 -29.74 18.42 -4.72
C GLY A 151 -30.54 17.52 -5.65
N ARG A 152 -30.04 17.28 -6.86
CA ARG A 152 -30.67 16.40 -7.85
C ARG A 152 -30.46 14.92 -7.50
N TYR A 153 -29.30 14.59 -6.94
CA TYR A 153 -28.91 13.24 -6.56
C TYR A 153 -28.72 13.17 -5.03
N PRO A 154 -29.81 13.14 -4.25
CA PRO A 154 -29.72 13.17 -2.79
C PRO A 154 -28.97 11.95 -2.25
N VAL A 155 -27.99 12.20 -1.37
CA VAL A 155 -27.13 11.22 -0.71
C VAL A 155 -27.16 11.44 0.79
N ALA A 156 -27.48 10.40 1.55
CA ALA A 156 -27.68 10.46 3.00
C ALA A 156 -26.78 9.46 3.75
N GLY A 157 -25.46 9.63 3.66
CA GLY A 157 -24.50 8.79 4.38
C GLY A 157 -24.08 7.55 3.60
N ALA A 158 -23.97 7.65 2.27
CA ALA A 158 -23.51 6.55 1.43
C ALA A 158 -22.08 6.15 1.83
N LYS A 159 -21.81 4.84 1.97
CA LYS A 159 -20.46 4.33 2.20
C LYS A 159 -19.59 4.67 1.00
N ARG A 160 -18.45 5.30 1.27
CA ARG A 160 -17.43 5.62 0.27
C ARG A 160 -16.72 4.36 -0.20
N GLY A 161 -16.06 4.45 -1.35
CA GLY A 161 -15.31 3.39 -1.99
C GLY A 161 -16.11 2.54 -2.99
N PRO A 162 -15.41 1.67 -3.73
CA PRO A 162 -13.96 1.44 -3.64
C PRO A 162 -13.14 2.63 -4.19
N MET A 163 -11.90 2.77 -3.71
CA MET A 163 -10.94 3.70 -4.31
C MET A 163 -10.47 3.09 -5.63
N PRO A 164 -10.49 3.83 -6.76
CA PRO A 164 -9.92 3.35 -8.01
C PRO A 164 -8.40 3.14 -7.92
N ALA A 165 -7.84 2.34 -8.83
CA ALA A 165 -6.40 2.04 -8.86
C ALA A 165 -5.57 3.29 -9.18
N HIS A 166 -6.15 4.22 -9.95
CA HIS A 166 -5.58 5.54 -10.21
C HIS A 166 -6.66 6.63 -10.16
N ARG A 167 -6.23 7.90 -10.27
CA ARG A 167 -7.16 9.02 -10.38
C ARG A 167 -7.83 9.01 -11.77
N ILE A 168 -8.98 8.36 -11.88
CA ILE A 168 -9.79 8.31 -13.11
C ILE A 168 -10.03 9.75 -13.61
N PRO A 169 -9.50 10.11 -14.79
CA PRO A 169 -9.73 11.43 -15.38
C PRO A 169 -11.21 11.61 -15.76
N LEU A 170 -11.78 12.77 -15.41
CA LEU A 170 -13.12 13.18 -15.83
C LEU A 170 -13.03 14.16 -17.01
N TRP A 171 -13.22 13.66 -18.23
CA TRP A 171 -13.22 14.49 -19.44
C TRP A 171 -14.61 15.01 -19.75
N ILE A 172 -14.75 16.28 -20.12
CA ILE A 172 -16.05 16.90 -20.35
C ILE A 172 -16.27 17.17 -21.85
N GLY A 173 -17.34 16.61 -22.39
CA GLY A 173 -17.84 16.96 -23.74
C GLY A 173 -18.55 18.32 -23.71
N ALA A 174 -17.85 19.39 -24.08
CA ALA A 174 -18.34 20.76 -23.93
C ALA A 174 -18.18 21.62 -25.19
N TYR A 175 -19.21 22.41 -25.52
CA TYR A 175 -19.17 23.42 -26.60
C TYR A 175 -19.66 24.79 -26.15
N LYS A 176 -20.64 24.84 -25.25
CA LYS A 176 -21.30 26.09 -24.86
C LYS A 176 -20.58 26.74 -23.66
N PRO A 177 -20.61 28.07 -23.51
CA PRO A 177 -19.80 28.79 -22.53
C PRO A 177 -19.94 28.30 -21.07
N ARG A 178 -21.14 27.91 -20.64
CA ARG A 178 -21.36 27.40 -19.27
C ARG A 178 -20.66 26.05 -19.04
N MET A 179 -20.70 25.15 -20.02
CA MET A 179 -20.02 23.85 -19.96
C MET A 179 -18.49 23.99 -20.05
N LEU A 180 -18.00 24.93 -20.86
CA LEU A 180 -16.56 25.23 -20.93
C LEU A 180 -16.04 25.77 -19.59
N ARG A 181 -16.79 26.64 -18.92
CA ARG A 181 -16.45 27.09 -17.56
C ARG A 181 -16.45 25.93 -16.55
N LEU A 182 -17.45 25.05 -16.60
CA LEU A 182 -17.46 23.84 -15.76
C LEU A 182 -16.22 22.96 -16.01
N THR A 183 -15.83 22.81 -17.28
CA THR A 183 -14.62 22.07 -17.68
C THR A 183 -13.38 22.68 -17.03
N GLY A 184 -13.22 24.01 -17.08
CA GLY A 184 -12.14 24.72 -16.39
C GLY A 184 -12.12 24.48 -14.87
N ARG A 185 -13.27 24.63 -14.23
CA ARG A 185 -13.36 24.52 -12.76
C ARG A 185 -13.16 23.11 -12.22
N LYS A 186 -13.68 22.08 -12.90
CA LYS A 186 -13.79 20.72 -12.34
C LYS A 186 -13.30 19.60 -13.26
N GLY A 187 -13.23 19.81 -14.57
CA GLY A 187 -12.79 18.79 -15.53
C GLY A 187 -11.29 18.51 -15.46
N ASP A 188 -10.92 17.28 -15.80
CA ASP A 188 -9.52 16.84 -15.99
C ASP A 188 -9.14 16.81 -17.48
N GLY A 189 -10.14 16.91 -18.35
CA GLY A 189 -9.94 17.08 -19.78
C GLY A 189 -11.14 17.67 -20.49
N TRP A 190 -10.91 18.17 -21.70
CA TRP A 190 -11.92 18.69 -22.60
C TRP A 190 -11.93 17.85 -23.88
N LEU A 191 -13.09 17.32 -24.28
CA LEU A 191 -13.23 16.40 -25.40
C LEU A 191 -14.29 16.86 -26.43
N PRO A 192 -13.97 17.85 -27.28
CA PRO A 192 -14.76 18.19 -28.46
C PRO A 192 -14.54 17.23 -29.63
N SER A 193 -15.33 17.43 -30.69
CA SER A 193 -15.17 16.76 -31.99
C SER A 193 -14.97 17.81 -33.07
N LEU A 194 -13.95 17.63 -33.91
CA LEU A 194 -13.57 18.58 -34.95
C LEU A 194 -14.72 18.81 -35.96
N ALA A 195 -15.53 17.78 -36.22
CA ALA A 195 -16.69 17.87 -37.10
C ALA A 195 -17.73 18.94 -36.68
N TYR A 196 -17.78 19.31 -35.40
CA TYR A 196 -18.68 20.36 -34.89
C TYR A 196 -18.04 21.76 -34.86
N VAL A 197 -16.74 21.87 -35.14
CA VAL A 197 -16.02 23.13 -35.29
C VAL A 197 -15.18 23.08 -36.58
N PRO A 198 -15.82 23.13 -37.77
CA PRO A 198 -15.12 22.91 -39.03
C PRO A 198 -14.04 23.95 -39.34
N SER A 199 -14.09 25.13 -38.71
CA SER A 199 -13.04 26.14 -38.82
C SER A 199 -11.70 25.68 -38.23
N GLY A 200 -11.70 24.68 -37.33
CA GLY A 200 -10.54 24.26 -36.57
C GLY A 200 -10.05 25.29 -35.54
N ASP A 201 -10.71 26.44 -35.41
CA ASP A 201 -10.34 27.48 -34.46
C ASP A 201 -11.05 27.26 -33.11
N PHE A 202 -10.25 26.92 -32.10
CA PHE A 202 -10.69 26.68 -30.73
C PHE A 202 -10.23 27.77 -29.75
N THR A 203 -9.72 28.91 -30.24
CA THR A 203 -9.09 29.94 -29.41
C THR A 203 -10.00 30.44 -28.29
N GLU A 204 -11.24 30.78 -28.62
CA GLU A 204 -12.20 31.33 -27.66
C GLU A 204 -12.67 30.28 -26.63
N GLN A 205 -12.74 29.02 -27.04
CA GLN A 205 -13.12 27.91 -26.18
C GLN A 205 -12.02 27.58 -25.18
N SER A 206 -10.76 27.48 -25.65
CA SER A 206 -9.59 27.26 -24.79
C SER A 206 -9.43 28.39 -23.77
N ALA A 207 -9.51 29.65 -24.20
CA ALA A 207 -9.41 30.80 -23.29
C ALA A 207 -10.46 30.76 -22.17
N ARG A 208 -11.71 30.40 -22.47
CA ARG A 208 -12.77 30.26 -21.45
C ARG A 208 -12.51 29.15 -20.44
N ILE A 209 -11.89 28.06 -20.87
CA ILE A 209 -11.51 26.95 -19.97
C ILE A 209 -10.38 27.44 -19.05
N ASP A 210 -9.36 28.08 -19.62
CA ASP A 210 -8.19 28.58 -18.89
C ASP A 210 -8.56 29.66 -17.86
N ASP A 211 -9.42 30.62 -18.24
CA ASP A 211 -9.95 31.65 -17.35
C ASP A 211 -10.72 31.03 -16.18
N ALA A 212 -11.53 30.01 -16.46
CA ALA A 212 -12.31 29.32 -15.44
C ALA A 212 -11.47 28.43 -14.53
N ALA A 213 -10.40 27.81 -15.05
CA ALA A 213 -9.42 27.06 -14.27
C ALA A 213 -8.66 28.00 -13.32
N THR A 214 -8.13 29.10 -13.86
CA THR A 214 -7.43 30.13 -13.09
C THR A 214 -8.33 30.74 -12.02
N GLY A 215 -9.58 31.06 -12.36
CA GLY A 215 -10.57 31.57 -11.41
C GLY A 215 -10.98 30.57 -10.32
N ALA A 216 -10.67 29.29 -10.50
CA ALA A 216 -10.82 28.23 -9.50
C ALA A 216 -9.49 27.82 -8.83
N ASP A 217 -8.43 28.63 -8.97
CA ASP A 217 -7.08 28.39 -8.46
C ASP A 217 -6.45 27.07 -8.95
N ARG A 218 -6.79 26.67 -10.18
CA ARG A 218 -6.17 25.53 -10.89
C ARG A 218 -5.24 26.01 -11.97
N ASP A 219 -4.18 25.26 -12.24
CA ASP A 219 -3.37 25.48 -13.43
C ASP A 219 -4.14 24.98 -14.66
N PRO A 220 -4.32 25.79 -15.73
CA PRO A 220 -4.89 25.32 -17.00
C PRO A 220 -4.20 24.07 -17.57
N ALA A 221 -2.91 23.89 -17.27
CA ALA A 221 -2.13 22.71 -17.65
C ALA A 221 -2.56 21.43 -16.90
N GLU A 222 -3.43 21.49 -15.89
CA GLU A 222 -4.07 20.30 -15.29
C GLU A 222 -5.17 19.71 -16.17
N ILE A 223 -5.60 20.43 -17.20
CA ILE A 223 -6.76 20.06 -18.01
C ILE A 223 -6.29 19.63 -19.39
N THR A 224 -6.34 18.34 -19.66
CA THR A 224 -5.92 17.77 -20.95
C THR A 224 -6.85 18.23 -22.08
N ARG A 225 -6.32 18.46 -23.28
CA ARG A 225 -7.13 18.83 -24.45
C ARG A 225 -7.17 17.63 -25.40
N LEU A 226 -8.35 17.04 -25.56
CA LEU A 226 -8.59 15.86 -26.39
C LEU A 226 -9.46 16.24 -27.59
N LEU A 227 -9.31 15.59 -28.74
CA LEU A 227 -10.09 15.92 -29.93
C LEU A 227 -10.47 14.66 -30.71
N ASN A 228 -11.77 14.49 -30.97
CA ASN A 228 -12.22 13.51 -31.95
C ASN A 228 -11.98 14.04 -33.38
N ILE A 229 -11.29 13.25 -34.19
CA ILE A 229 -10.90 13.56 -35.58
C ILE A 229 -11.32 12.45 -36.53
N SER A 230 -11.29 12.69 -37.84
CA SER A 230 -11.61 11.65 -38.84
C SER A 230 -10.44 10.71 -39.14
N GLY A 231 -9.21 11.09 -38.77
CA GLY A 231 -7.97 10.38 -39.10
C GLY A 231 -7.48 10.65 -40.52
N ARG A 232 -8.10 11.59 -41.24
CA ARG A 232 -7.72 12.00 -42.61
C ARG A 232 -7.03 13.36 -42.65
N GLU A 233 -6.97 14.03 -41.51
CA GLU A 233 -6.32 15.32 -41.34
C GLU A 233 -4.81 15.17 -41.59
N PRO A 234 -4.17 16.09 -42.33
CA PRO A 234 -2.72 16.07 -42.53
C PRO A 234 -1.98 16.33 -41.21
N ALA A 235 -0.79 15.74 -41.06
CA ALA A 235 0.03 15.90 -39.86
C ALA A 235 0.30 17.38 -39.50
N SER A 236 0.44 18.27 -40.48
CA SER A 236 0.63 19.70 -40.26
C SER A 236 -0.56 20.35 -39.54
N GLN A 237 -1.80 19.96 -39.87
CA GLN A 237 -2.99 20.47 -39.20
C GLN A 237 -3.06 19.99 -37.74
N LEU A 238 -2.73 18.73 -37.50
CA LEU A 238 -2.71 18.17 -36.13
C LEU A 238 -1.61 18.81 -35.28
N LEU A 239 -0.45 19.08 -35.88
CA LEU A 239 0.64 19.83 -35.25
C LEU A 239 0.19 21.25 -34.88
N ASP A 240 -0.47 21.96 -35.79
CA ASP A 240 -1.02 23.31 -35.52
C ASP A 240 -2.02 23.27 -34.37
N LEU A 241 -2.92 22.28 -34.35
CA LEU A 241 -3.88 22.09 -33.26
C LEU A 241 -3.19 21.82 -31.92
N ALA A 242 -2.12 21.04 -31.91
CA ALA A 242 -1.33 20.77 -30.70
C ALA A 242 -0.62 22.02 -30.19
N VAL A 243 0.01 22.79 -31.07
CA VAL A 243 0.83 23.95 -30.70
C VAL A 243 -0.02 25.19 -30.37
N ALA A 244 -1.02 25.48 -31.20
CA ALA A 244 -1.84 26.67 -31.06
C ALA A 244 -2.87 26.50 -29.92
N HIS A 245 -3.56 25.36 -29.89
CA HIS A 245 -4.72 25.13 -29.01
C HIS A 245 -4.47 24.12 -27.89
N GLY A 246 -3.30 23.46 -27.87
CA GLY A 246 -2.87 22.59 -26.78
C GLY A 246 -3.42 21.18 -26.84
N PHE A 247 -4.03 20.77 -27.96
CA PHE A 247 -4.53 19.40 -28.13
C PHE A 247 -3.39 18.39 -28.04
N SER A 248 -3.50 17.51 -27.06
CA SER A 248 -2.49 16.50 -26.76
C SER A 248 -3.02 15.08 -26.88
N THR A 249 -4.32 14.90 -27.07
CA THR A 249 -4.91 13.59 -27.38
C THR A 249 -5.75 13.66 -28.64
N PHE A 250 -5.42 12.87 -29.65
CA PHE A 250 -6.20 12.79 -30.89
C PHE A 250 -6.88 11.42 -30.99
N VAL A 251 -8.22 11.43 -31.05
CA VAL A 251 -9.04 10.21 -31.05
C VAL A 251 -9.65 10.04 -32.45
N VAL A 252 -9.21 9.01 -33.16
CA VAL A 252 -9.59 8.74 -34.55
C VAL A 252 -10.93 8.03 -34.61
N ALA A 253 -11.96 8.69 -35.15
CA ALA A 253 -13.28 8.13 -35.37
C ALA A 253 -13.31 7.32 -36.67
N ALA A 254 -12.97 6.03 -36.58
CA ALA A 254 -12.97 5.11 -37.71
C ALA A 254 -13.20 3.65 -37.28
N ASP A 255 -13.95 2.90 -38.09
CA ASP A 255 -14.19 1.46 -37.92
C ASP A 255 -13.42 0.60 -38.95
N ASP A 256 -12.66 1.24 -39.86
CA ASP A 256 -11.87 0.58 -40.90
C ASP A 256 -10.44 0.28 -40.40
N PRO A 257 -10.03 -1.01 -40.30
CA PRO A 257 -8.70 -1.40 -39.85
C PRO A 257 -7.54 -0.73 -40.60
N SER A 258 -7.68 -0.56 -41.92
CA SER A 258 -6.63 0.00 -42.76
C SER A 258 -6.41 1.49 -42.47
N SER A 259 -7.50 2.21 -42.20
CA SER A 259 -7.45 3.62 -41.81
C SER A 259 -6.80 3.84 -40.45
N LEU A 260 -7.07 2.96 -39.48
CA LEU A 260 -6.42 2.99 -38.16
C LEU A 260 -4.92 2.73 -38.28
N ALA A 261 -4.52 1.65 -38.97
CA ALA A 261 -3.12 1.30 -39.18
C ALA A 261 -2.35 2.45 -39.86
N ARG A 262 -2.88 2.98 -40.96
CA ARG A 262 -2.26 4.09 -41.68
C ARG A 262 -2.06 5.33 -40.80
N PHE A 263 -3.05 5.70 -39.98
CA PHE A 263 -2.92 6.89 -39.14
C PHE A 263 -1.80 6.76 -38.12
N ILE A 264 -1.74 5.63 -37.41
CA ILE A 264 -0.75 5.43 -36.33
C ILE A 264 0.65 5.14 -36.88
N GLU A 265 0.76 4.51 -38.05
CA GLU A 265 2.06 4.19 -38.69
C GLU A 265 2.65 5.38 -39.45
N GLU A 266 1.82 6.23 -40.08
CA GLU A 266 2.31 7.30 -40.97
C GLU A 266 2.13 8.70 -40.39
N THR A 267 0.94 9.02 -39.86
CA THR A 267 0.60 10.38 -39.43
C THR A 267 1.09 10.68 -38.02
N ALA A 268 0.80 9.80 -37.05
CA ALA A 268 1.12 10.03 -35.64
C ALA A 268 2.62 10.28 -35.38
N PRO A 269 3.57 9.49 -35.94
CA PRO A 269 4.99 9.72 -35.72
C PRO A 269 5.47 11.08 -36.26
N THR A 270 4.90 11.52 -37.37
CA THR A 270 5.18 12.84 -37.97
C THR A 270 4.74 13.97 -37.05
N VAL A 271 3.54 13.86 -36.44
CA VAL A 271 3.05 14.83 -35.44
C VAL A 271 3.94 14.85 -34.20
N CYS A 272 4.35 13.68 -33.69
CA CYS A 272 5.26 13.57 -32.56
C CYS A 272 6.62 14.24 -32.80
N ALA A 273 7.24 13.94 -33.95
CA ALA A 273 8.52 14.54 -34.33
C ALA A 273 8.41 16.06 -34.45
N GLY A 274 7.38 16.53 -35.18
CA GLY A 274 7.14 17.96 -35.38
C GLY A 274 6.87 18.72 -34.07
N LEU A 275 6.10 18.13 -33.15
CA LEU A 275 5.85 18.76 -31.85
C LEU A 275 7.10 18.80 -30.98
N ALA A 276 7.91 17.74 -31.00
CA ALA A 276 9.17 17.71 -30.27
C ALA A 276 10.16 18.78 -30.78
N ASP A 277 10.23 19.00 -32.10
CA ASP A 277 11.00 20.10 -32.70
C ASP A 277 10.46 21.46 -32.26
N GLU A 278 9.14 21.67 -32.31
CA GLU A 278 8.54 22.94 -31.95
C GLU A 278 8.73 23.26 -30.46
N ARG A 279 8.60 22.27 -29.58
CA ARG A 279 8.86 22.43 -28.14
C ARG A 279 10.31 22.80 -27.85
N ARG A 280 11.27 22.17 -28.55
CA ARG A 280 12.69 22.54 -28.45
C ARG A 280 12.92 23.98 -28.88
N ASN A 281 12.34 24.39 -30.01
CA ASN A 281 12.49 25.75 -30.55
C ASN A 281 11.88 26.81 -29.63
N ARG A 282 10.75 26.50 -28.97
CA ARG A 282 10.04 27.42 -28.07
C ARG A 282 10.51 27.37 -26.61
N GLY A 283 11.30 26.38 -26.23
CA GLY A 283 11.67 26.13 -24.83
C GLY A 283 10.49 25.71 -23.96
N THR A 284 9.47 25.06 -24.53
CA THR A 284 8.30 24.59 -23.77
C THR A 284 8.68 23.40 -22.91
N ALA A 285 8.55 23.54 -21.59
CA ALA A 285 8.82 22.47 -20.64
C ALA A 285 7.77 21.36 -20.71
N ALA A 286 8.18 20.12 -20.47
CA ALA A 286 7.27 19.01 -20.30
C ALA A 286 6.45 19.20 -19.01
N ASN A 287 5.15 18.92 -19.10
CA ASN A 287 4.27 18.95 -17.95
C ASN A 287 4.52 17.72 -17.09
N GLN A 288 4.89 17.93 -15.83
CA GLN A 288 5.17 16.85 -14.87
C GLN A 288 3.89 16.25 -14.26
N GLY A 289 2.70 16.72 -14.65
CA GLY A 289 1.42 16.14 -14.29
C GLY A 289 0.95 16.38 -12.85
N ARG A 290 1.64 17.23 -12.07
CA ARG A 290 1.26 17.56 -10.69
C ARG A 290 0.30 18.75 -10.66
N SER A 291 -0.75 18.63 -9.83
CA SER A 291 -1.71 19.72 -9.65
C SER A 291 -1.10 20.87 -8.85
N ARG A 292 -1.62 22.08 -9.05
CA ARG A 292 -1.24 23.26 -8.26
C ARG A 292 -1.49 23.04 -6.76
N THR A 293 -2.54 22.31 -6.41
CA THR A 293 -2.83 21.93 -5.02
C THR A 293 -1.77 21.00 -4.44
N ALA A 294 -1.28 20.02 -5.21
CA ALA A 294 -0.18 19.14 -4.77
C ALA A 294 1.11 19.95 -4.57
N ILE A 295 1.46 20.81 -5.53
CA ILE A 295 2.63 21.70 -5.42
C ILE A 295 2.52 22.63 -4.20
N ALA A 296 1.35 23.21 -3.95
CA ALA A 296 1.11 24.05 -2.78
C ALA A 296 1.18 23.29 -1.44
N SER A 297 1.03 21.95 -1.48
CA SER A 297 1.12 21.08 -0.30
C SER A 297 2.55 20.62 0.01
N ARG A 298 3.52 20.97 -0.86
CA ARG A 298 4.94 20.68 -0.65
C ARG A 298 5.47 21.31 0.64
N ARG A 299 6.31 20.57 1.35
CA ARG A 299 6.97 21.00 2.60
C ARG A 299 8.32 21.69 2.32
N PRO A 300 8.65 22.75 3.07
CA PRO A 300 9.96 23.39 2.94
C PRO A 300 11.09 22.42 3.32
N GLY A 301 12.25 22.60 2.71
CA GLY A 301 13.44 21.79 3.01
C GLY A 301 13.55 20.49 2.20
N ILE A 302 12.55 20.11 1.41
CA ILE A 302 12.61 18.98 0.46
C ILE A 302 12.82 19.51 -0.96
N ALA A 303 13.84 19.02 -1.65
CA ALA A 303 14.12 19.34 -3.05
C ALA A 303 13.28 18.46 -4.00
N TYR A 304 11.97 18.71 -4.09
CA TYR A 304 11.03 17.90 -4.90
C TYR A 304 11.40 17.84 -6.38
N ASP A 305 11.93 18.92 -6.94
CA ASP A 305 12.29 18.99 -8.36
C ASP A 305 13.61 18.26 -8.66
N ASP A 306 14.36 17.91 -7.61
CA ASP A 306 15.62 17.15 -7.68
C ASP A 306 15.42 15.66 -7.34
N VAL A 307 14.16 15.18 -7.24
CA VAL A 307 13.87 13.74 -7.11
C VAL A 307 14.50 13.02 -8.31
N PRO A 308 15.29 11.95 -8.06
CA PRO A 308 15.95 11.19 -9.12
C PRO A 308 14.96 10.71 -10.18
N GLU A 309 15.33 10.79 -11.46
CA GLU A 309 14.46 10.43 -12.59
C GLU A 309 13.86 9.02 -12.43
N SER A 310 14.67 8.08 -11.95
CA SER A 310 14.29 6.69 -11.67
C SER A 310 13.15 6.54 -10.65
N LEU A 311 12.90 7.55 -9.82
CA LEU A 311 11.90 7.54 -8.75
C LEU A 311 10.70 8.46 -9.04
N ARG A 312 10.76 9.35 -10.03
CA ARG A 312 9.73 10.38 -10.24
C ARG A 312 8.33 9.82 -10.41
N SER A 313 8.19 8.73 -11.16
CA SER A 313 6.89 8.09 -11.43
C SER A 313 6.30 7.37 -10.22
N THR A 314 7.09 7.08 -9.20
CA THR A 314 6.67 6.33 -8.00
C THR A 314 6.76 7.16 -6.72
N ALA A 315 7.32 8.35 -6.79
CA ALA A 315 7.31 9.34 -5.73
C ALA A 315 5.90 9.89 -5.53
N VAL A 316 5.44 9.90 -4.27
CA VAL A 316 4.12 10.36 -3.88
C VAL A 316 4.27 11.58 -2.96
N GLU A 317 3.71 12.70 -3.41
CA GLU A 317 3.68 13.97 -2.69
C GLU A 317 2.35 14.20 -1.95
N PRO A 318 2.33 15.05 -0.92
CA PRO A 318 1.09 15.58 -0.37
C PRO A 318 0.19 16.15 -1.48
N GLY A 319 -1.07 15.73 -1.49
CA GLY A 319 -2.05 16.13 -2.51
C GLY A 319 -2.15 15.18 -3.71
N ASP A 320 -1.20 14.27 -3.89
CA ASP A 320 -1.34 13.19 -4.87
C ASP A 320 -2.45 12.22 -4.46
N PHE A 321 -3.13 11.65 -5.45
CA PHE A 321 -4.25 10.73 -5.24
C PHE A 321 -3.87 9.52 -4.36
N ALA A 322 -2.65 9.01 -4.52
CA ALA A 322 -2.15 7.86 -3.76
C ALA A 322 -1.73 8.22 -2.32
N TYR A 323 -1.50 9.49 -1.99
CA TYR A 323 -0.91 9.92 -0.71
C TYR A 323 -1.63 9.37 0.54
N PRO A 324 -2.99 9.35 0.60
CA PRO A 324 -3.70 8.78 1.75
C PRO A 324 -3.43 7.28 1.99
N THR A 325 -3.01 6.55 0.97
CA THR A 325 -2.71 5.10 1.07
C THR A 325 -1.30 4.82 1.56
N VAL A 326 -0.40 5.82 1.46
CA VAL A 326 1.03 5.66 1.77
C VAL A 326 1.53 6.59 2.88
N ARG A 327 0.69 7.46 3.46
CA ARG A 327 1.15 8.36 4.53
C ARG A 327 1.24 7.71 5.92
N SER A 328 0.47 6.66 6.16
CA SER A 328 0.31 6.06 7.50
C SER A 328 0.95 4.67 7.61
N THR A 329 1.04 4.20 8.84
CA THR A 329 1.51 2.85 9.23
C THR A 329 0.41 2.16 10.02
N TYR A 330 0.60 0.89 10.36
CA TYR A 330 -0.37 0.09 11.09
C TYR A 330 -0.83 0.79 12.38
N MET A 331 0.10 1.30 13.20
CA MET A 331 -0.23 1.95 14.48
C MET A 331 -0.37 3.47 14.36
N ARG A 332 0.47 4.11 13.54
CA ARG A 332 0.66 5.57 13.52
C ARG A 332 0.16 6.20 12.23
N ALA A 333 -0.68 7.23 12.38
CA ALA A 333 -1.02 8.12 11.28
C ALA A 333 0.17 9.06 10.99
N GLY A 334 0.51 9.24 9.72
CA GLY A 334 1.64 10.08 9.31
C GLY A 334 1.27 11.15 8.31
N ALA A 335 2.16 12.12 8.16
CA ALA A 335 2.07 13.20 7.17
C ALA A 335 3.45 13.50 6.55
N PRO A 336 4.14 12.49 5.97
CA PRO A 336 5.46 12.68 5.39
C PRO A 336 5.43 13.71 4.27
N GLY A 337 6.49 14.51 4.15
CA GLY A 337 6.61 15.48 3.07
C GLY A 337 6.81 14.83 1.70
N LEU A 338 7.42 13.63 1.64
CA LEU A 338 7.59 12.88 0.40
C LEU A 338 7.71 11.38 0.69
N VAL A 339 7.01 10.55 -0.08
CA VAL A 339 7.17 9.09 -0.05
C VAL A 339 7.82 8.61 -1.35
N LEU A 340 9.01 8.04 -1.25
CA LEU A 340 9.74 7.42 -2.36
C LEU A 340 9.43 5.92 -2.38
N ARG A 341 8.97 5.38 -3.52
CA ARG A 341 8.56 3.97 -3.66
C ARG A 341 9.46 3.25 -4.69
N PRO A 342 10.71 2.92 -4.34
CA PRO A 342 11.60 2.19 -5.22
C PRO A 342 11.04 0.80 -5.57
N ARG A 343 11.31 0.33 -6.79
CA ARG A 343 10.89 -0.99 -7.30
C ARG A 343 12.05 -1.98 -7.45
N ASP A 344 13.27 -1.54 -7.25
CA ASP A 344 14.49 -2.34 -7.33
C ASP A 344 15.59 -1.74 -6.45
N ALA A 345 16.70 -2.46 -6.27
CA ALA A 345 17.82 -2.03 -5.42
C ALA A 345 18.55 -0.77 -5.96
N SER A 346 18.54 -0.54 -7.27
CA SER A 346 19.12 0.68 -7.87
C SER A 346 18.31 1.91 -7.46
N GLN A 347 16.98 1.80 -7.50
CA GLN A 347 16.09 2.87 -7.06
C GLN A 347 16.18 3.10 -5.54
N VAL A 348 16.40 2.05 -4.74
CA VAL A 348 16.69 2.21 -3.30
C VAL A 348 17.98 3.00 -3.12
N SER A 349 19.02 2.71 -3.90
CA SER A 349 20.30 3.44 -3.88
C SER A 349 20.09 4.92 -4.19
N ASP A 350 19.34 5.24 -5.24
CA ASP A 350 18.97 6.62 -5.59
C ASP A 350 18.19 7.31 -4.46
N ALA A 351 17.24 6.60 -3.83
CA ALA A 351 16.44 7.12 -2.74
C ALA A 351 17.29 7.44 -1.50
N VAL A 352 18.25 6.58 -1.16
CA VAL A 352 19.18 6.80 -0.05
C VAL A 352 20.09 7.98 -0.31
N VAL A 353 20.66 8.10 -1.51
CA VAL A 353 21.50 9.24 -1.90
C VAL A 353 20.69 10.54 -1.84
N PHE A 354 19.44 10.52 -2.31
CA PHE A 354 18.54 11.66 -2.19
C PHE A 354 18.26 12.01 -0.71
N ALA A 355 17.94 11.02 0.13
CA ALA A 355 17.71 11.23 1.55
C ALA A 355 18.94 11.77 2.28
N GLY A 356 20.16 11.34 1.90
CA GLY A 356 21.43 11.83 2.44
C GLY A 356 21.68 13.33 2.21
N ARG A 357 21.06 13.93 1.19
CA ARG A 357 21.08 15.38 0.97
C ARG A 357 20.11 16.14 1.89
N HIS A 358 19.18 15.41 2.50
CA HIS A 358 18.07 15.93 3.31
C HIS A 358 18.15 15.47 4.78
N ARG A 359 19.35 15.19 5.30
CA ARG A 359 19.61 14.66 6.66
C ARG A 359 18.99 15.45 7.82
N ALA A 360 18.62 16.71 7.61
CA ALA A 360 17.92 17.50 8.63
C ALA A 360 16.44 17.13 8.78
N LEU A 361 15.89 16.34 7.85
CA LEU A 361 14.51 15.87 7.85
C LEU A 361 14.42 14.45 8.41
N PRO A 362 13.32 14.10 9.10
CA PRO A 362 13.08 12.73 9.50
C PRO A 362 13.05 11.77 8.30
N LEU A 363 13.65 10.59 8.44
CA LEU A 363 13.69 9.54 7.44
C LEU A 363 13.03 8.25 7.98
N GLY A 364 11.86 7.93 7.44
CA GLY A 364 11.20 6.65 7.71
C GLY A 364 11.56 5.60 6.68
N ILE A 365 11.92 4.39 7.11
CA ILE A 365 12.07 3.22 6.22
C ILE A 365 10.89 2.28 6.46
N ARG A 366 10.17 1.90 5.39
CA ARG A 366 8.94 1.12 5.50
C ARG A 366 8.95 -0.12 4.63
N SER A 367 8.77 -1.28 5.27
CA SER A 367 8.34 -2.52 4.63
C SER A 367 6.83 -2.72 4.86
N GLY A 368 6.48 -3.42 5.95
CA GLY A 368 5.12 -3.72 6.39
C GLY A 368 4.32 -2.52 6.91
N GLY A 369 5.04 -1.52 7.42
CA GLY A 369 4.43 -0.48 8.26
C GLY A 369 3.95 -1.00 9.62
N HIS A 370 4.43 -2.16 10.10
CA HIS A 370 4.00 -2.79 11.35
C HIS A 370 4.86 -2.45 12.58
N GLY A 371 5.93 -1.65 12.42
CA GLY A 371 6.77 -1.26 13.55
C GLY A 371 5.99 -0.47 14.59
N ILE A 372 5.87 -1.03 15.81
CA ILE A 372 5.03 -0.49 16.88
C ILE A 372 5.46 0.92 17.32
N SER A 373 6.74 1.23 17.20
CA SER A 373 7.29 2.57 17.48
C SER A 373 6.79 3.66 16.51
N GLY A 374 6.12 3.28 15.41
CA GLY A 374 5.58 4.22 14.42
C GLY A 374 6.64 4.97 13.60
N ARG A 375 7.91 4.53 13.66
CA ARG A 375 9.06 5.19 13.03
C ARG A 375 9.17 4.99 11.51
N SER A 376 8.42 4.03 10.95
CA SER A 376 8.32 3.84 9.49
C SER A 376 7.39 4.86 8.80
N THR A 377 6.99 5.92 9.50
CA THR A 377 6.40 7.16 8.97
C THR A 377 6.79 8.35 9.86
N ASN A 378 6.50 9.56 9.41
CA ASN A 378 6.85 10.79 10.10
C ASN A 378 5.90 11.95 9.72
N ASP A 379 6.19 13.15 10.23
CA ASP A 379 5.57 14.40 9.82
C ASP A 379 6.61 15.26 9.10
N GLY A 380 6.33 15.62 7.85
CA GLY A 380 7.14 16.55 7.06
C GLY A 380 8.45 16.01 6.49
N GLY A 381 8.85 14.79 6.84
CA GLY A 381 10.10 14.15 6.39
C GLY A 381 9.96 13.30 5.13
N LEU A 382 10.95 12.43 4.92
CA LEU A 382 10.99 11.47 3.82
C LEU A 382 10.57 10.08 4.31
N VAL A 383 9.87 9.32 3.48
CA VAL A 383 9.65 7.88 3.69
C VAL A 383 10.16 7.12 2.47
N ILE A 384 11.04 6.14 2.68
CA ILE A 384 11.41 5.16 1.65
C ILE A 384 10.58 3.91 1.90
N ASP A 385 9.64 3.64 0.99
CA ASP A 385 8.68 2.55 1.06
C ASP A 385 9.09 1.41 0.11
N LEU A 386 9.50 0.30 0.71
CA LEU A 386 10.00 -0.90 0.05
C LEU A 386 8.88 -1.84 -0.40
N GLY A 387 7.60 -1.48 -0.24
CA GLY A 387 6.48 -2.37 -0.49
C GLY A 387 6.39 -2.95 -1.91
N ALA A 388 7.09 -2.37 -2.89
CA ALA A 388 7.17 -2.92 -4.25
C ALA A 388 8.31 -3.95 -4.44
N LEU A 389 9.13 -4.20 -3.41
CA LEU A 389 10.16 -5.23 -3.38
C LEU A 389 9.59 -6.49 -2.70
N ASP A 390 8.55 -7.07 -3.28
CA ASP A 390 7.73 -8.14 -2.69
C ASP A 390 7.92 -9.52 -3.35
N THR A 391 8.96 -9.68 -4.16
CA THR A 391 9.29 -10.93 -4.85
C THR A 391 9.63 -12.05 -3.86
N ILE A 392 9.09 -13.26 -4.10
CA ILE A 392 9.37 -14.48 -3.33
C ILE A 392 9.80 -15.56 -4.32
N GLU A 393 11.04 -16.05 -4.20
CA GLU A 393 11.64 -16.99 -5.14
C GLU A 393 12.31 -18.15 -4.39
N VAL A 394 12.01 -19.39 -4.76
CA VAL A 394 12.77 -20.56 -4.32
C VAL A 394 14.02 -20.66 -5.19
N VAL A 395 15.18 -20.37 -4.60
CA VAL A 395 16.47 -20.29 -5.32
C VAL A 395 17.29 -21.59 -5.26
N ASP A 396 17.03 -22.44 -4.26
CA ASP A 396 17.61 -23.78 -4.16
C ASP A 396 16.62 -24.71 -3.43
N GLU A 397 16.03 -25.65 -4.16
CA GLU A 397 15.04 -26.56 -3.58
C GLU A 397 15.66 -27.61 -2.65
N ALA A 398 16.88 -28.08 -2.97
CA ALA A 398 17.56 -29.10 -2.16
C ALA A 398 18.02 -28.54 -0.82
N ALA A 399 18.47 -27.29 -0.81
CA ALA A 399 18.83 -26.57 0.41
C ALA A 399 17.65 -25.78 1.02
N ARG A 400 16.44 -25.86 0.44
CA ARG A 400 15.24 -25.10 0.84
C ARG A 400 15.48 -23.60 0.99
N ARG A 401 16.32 -23.03 0.11
CA ARG A 401 16.65 -21.61 0.12
C ARG A 401 15.60 -20.81 -0.62
N VAL A 402 15.11 -19.79 0.05
CA VAL A 402 14.11 -18.87 -0.46
C VAL A 402 14.66 -17.46 -0.38
N ARG A 403 14.64 -16.76 -1.50
CA ARG A 403 14.98 -15.35 -1.59
C ARG A 403 13.69 -14.53 -1.52
N VAL A 404 13.62 -13.62 -0.56
CA VAL A 404 12.42 -12.85 -0.25
C VAL A 404 12.75 -11.36 -0.21
N GLY A 405 12.00 -10.58 -0.99
CA GLY A 405 12.10 -9.14 -1.01
C GLY A 405 11.65 -8.50 0.31
N ALA A 406 12.32 -7.43 0.73
CA ALA A 406 12.06 -6.78 2.02
C ALA A 406 10.67 -6.15 2.13
N GLY A 407 9.99 -5.93 1.00
CA GLY A 407 8.63 -5.43 0.88
C GLY A 407 7.54 -6.49 1.06
N ALA A 408 7.85 -7.78 0.93
CA ALA A 408 6.87 -8.87 1.03
C ALA A 408 6.20 -8.93 2.41
N ARG A 409 5.03 -9.56 2.47
CA ARG A 409 4.26 -9.84 3.68
C ARG A 409 4.38 -11.31 4.06
N TRP A 410 4.38 -11.61 5.36
CA TRP A 410 4.55 -13.00 5.80
C TRP A 410 3.41 -13.94 5.41
N GLN A 411 2.18 -13.44 5.22
CA GLN A 411 1.10 -14.25 4.63
C GLN A 411 1.36 -14.61 3.16
N GLU A 412 2.02 -13.73 2.39
CA GLU A 412 2.39 -14.00 0.99
C GLU A 412 3.51 -15.03 0.94
N VAL A 413 4.52 -14.90 1.81
CA VAL A 413 5.60 -15.87 1.96
C VAL A 413 5.04 -17.25 2.33
N ALA A 414 4.16 -17.34 3.33
CA ALA A 414 3.57 -18.61 3.74
C ALA A 414 2.77 -19.27 2.61
N ARG A 415 1.98 -18.50 1.86
CA ARG A 415 1.25 -19.01 0.68
C ARG A 415 2.17 -19.47 -0.45
N ALA A 416 3.27 -18.75 -0.70
CA ALA A 416 4.23 -19.13 -1.73
C ALA A 416 4.99 -20.43 -1.40
N LEU A 417 5.20 -20.72 -0.11
CA LEU A 417 5.91 -21.91 0.36
C LEU A 417 5.01 -23.12 0.62
N GLU A 418 3.69 -22.91 0.76
CA GLU A 418 2.71 -23.98 0.99
C GLU A 418 2.79 -25.14 -0.02
N PRO A 419 2.91 -24.91 -1.35
CA PRO A 419 3.04 -26.01 -2.31
C PRO A 419 4.28 -26.90 -2.12
N HIS A 420 5.30 -26.39 -1.45
CA HIS A 420 6.55 -27.11 -1.14
C HIS A 420 6.47 -27.86 0.21
N GLY A 421 5.41 -27.65 0.99
CA GLY A 421 5.29 -28.16 2.37
C GLY A 421 6.31 -27.50 3.31
N TRP A 422 6.63 -26.23 3.07
CA TRP A 422 7.60 -25.49 3.86
C TRP A 422 6.96 -24.28 4.57
N ALA A 423 7.58 -23.87 5.67
CA ALA A 423 7.30 -22.63 6.36
C ALA A 423 8.58 -21.96 6.87
N ILE A 424 8.46 -20.67 7.19
CA ILE A 424 9.47 -19.90 7.90
C ILE A 424 8.79 -19.28 9.12
N SER A 425 9.41 -19.39 10.29
CA SER A 425 8.94 -18.70 11.50
C SER A 425 8.87 -17.21 11.24
N SER A 426 7.70 -16.59 11.36
CA SER A 426 7.42 -15.27 10.75
C SER A 426 6.60 -14.30 11.63
N GLY A 427 6.44 -14.61 12.91
CA GLY A 427 5.51 -13.91 13.79
C GLY A 427 4.16 -14.62 13.94
N ASP A 428 3.13 -13.86 14.30
CA ASP A 428 1.73 -14.31 14.47
C ASP A 428 0.72 -13.51 13.64
N TYR A 429 1.17 -12.55 12.83
CA TYR A 429 0.31 -11.69 12.03
C TYR A 429 0.82 -11.55 10.59
N GLY A 430 -0.02 -11.89 9.61
CA GLY A 430 0.35 -12.01 8.20
C GLY A 430 0.77 -10.71 7.51
N GLY A 431 0.25 -9.57 7.98
CA GLY A 431 0.49 -8.25 7.40
C GLY A 431 1.85 -7.66 7.76
N VAL A 432 2.62 -8.31 8.65
CA VAL A 432 3.97 -7.86 9.00
C VAL A 432 4.88 -8.01 7.78
N GLY A 433 5.70 -6.98 7.53
CA GLY A 433 6.63 -6.98 6.41
C GLY A 433 7.93 -7.71 6.74
N VAL A 434 8.46 -8.42 5.74
CA VAL A 434 9.66 -9.26 5.87
C VAL A 434 10.87 -8.46 6.31
N GLY A 435 11.16 -7.32 5.67
CA GLY A 435 12.39 -6.55 5.92
C GLY A 435 12.59 -6.16 7.39
N GLY A 436 11.53 -5.68 8.07
CA GLY A 436 11.62 -5.31 9.47
C GLY A 436 11.76 -6.51 10.41
N LEU A 437 10.99 -7.59 10.17
CA LEU A 437 10.96 -8.75 11.07
C LEU A 437 12.22 -9.61 10.90
N ALA A 438 12.62 -9.89 9.66
CA ALA A 438 13.79 -10.71 9.32
C ALA A 438 15.14 -10.03 9.64
N THR A 439 15.12 -8.81 10.20
CA THR A 439 16.34 -8.09 10.63
C THR A 439 16.31 -7.65 12.09
N ALA A 440 15.21 -7.87 12.80
CA ALA A 440 15.05 -7.54 14.21
C ALA A 440 15.07 -8.77 15.13
N GLY A 441 14.77 -9.96 14.59
CA GLY A 441 14.66 -11.20 15.34
C GLY A 441 13.64 -12.11 14.68
N GLY A 442 12.36 -11.83 14.92
CA GLY A 442 11.25 -12.59 14.36
C GLY A 442 10.78 -13.71 15.28
N VAL A 443 9.98 -13.30 16.28
CA VAL A 443 9.37 -14.19 17.27
C VAL A 443 7.98 -14.60 16.79
N GLY A 444 7.84 -15.86 16.36
CA GLY A 444 6.58 -16.43 15.88
C GLY A 444 6.26 -17.81 16.46
N PHE A 445 5.19 -18.41 15.97
CA PHE A 445 4.67 -19.70 16.48
C PHE A 445 5.65 -20.87 16.34
N LEU A 446 6.52 -20.86 15.32
CA LEU A 446 7.51 -21.90 15.09
C LEU A 446 8.86 -21.60 15.77
N GLY A 447 8.92 -20.52 16.56
CA GLY A 447 10.16 -20.04 17.19
C GLY A 447 10.79 -21.07 18.13
N ARG A 448 9.98 -21.73 18.97
CA ARG A 448 10.48 -22.74 19.91
C ARG A 448 11.06 -23.97 19.23
N GLU A 449 10.54 -24.35 18.07
CA GLU A 449 10.97 -25.54 17.34
C GLU A 449 12.16 -25.27 16.43
N HIS A 450 12.13 -24.16 15.69
CA HIS A 450 13.11 -23.90 14.65
C HIS A 450 14.04 -22.71 14.95
N GLY A 451 13.75 -21.87 15.93
CA GLY A 451 14.51 -20.64 16.21
C GLY A 451 13.85 -19.38 15.65
N LEU A 452 14.52 -18.24 15.82
CA LEU A 452 14.06 -16.95 15.31
C LEU A 452 14.15 -16.91 13.77
N THR A 453 13.39 -16.03 13.14
CA THR A 453 13.53 -15.78 11.69
C THR A 453 14.98 -15.47 11.30
N ILE A 454 15.67 -14.63 12.07
CA ILE A 454 17.07 -14.25 11.82
C ILE A 454 18.05 -15.42 11.88
N ASP A 455 17.69 -16.53 12.54
CA ASP A 455 18.57 -17.70 12.65
C ASP A 455 18.65 -18.46 11.33
N HIS A 456 17.63 -18.30 10.48
CA HIS A 456 17.53 -18.91 9.16
C HIS A 456 17.94 -17.98 8.03
N VAL A 457 18.21 -16.70 8.31
CA VAL A 457 18.76 -15.79 7.31
C VAL A 457 20.21 -16.18 7.03
N VAL A 458 20.51 -16.56 5.79
CA VAL A 458 21.84 -16.99 5.34
C VAL A 458 22.58 -15.90 4.56
N ALA A 459 21.85 -14.98 3.95
CA ALA A 459 22.40 -13.81 3.28
C ALA A 459 21.37 -12.67 3.21
N ALA A 460 21.84 -11.44 2.98
CA ALA A 460 20.99 -10.28 2.76
C ALA A 460 21.63 -9.30 1.78
N ASP A 461 20.81 -8.73 0.90
CA ASP A 461 21.20 -7.59 0.09
C ASP A 461 20.79 -6.30 0.79
N VAL A 462 21.73 -5.36 0.88
CA VAL A 462 21.57 -4.13 1.65
C VAL A 462 22.14 -2.93 0.90
N VAL A 463 21.41 -1.83 0.91
CA VAL A 463 21.89 -0.52 0.44
C VAL A 463 22.38 0.28 1.65
N LEU A 464 23.66 0.66 1.63
CA LEU A 464 24.30 1.44 2.68
C LEU A 464 23.93 2.92 2.63
N ALA A 465 24.31 3.67 3.66
CA ALA A 465 24.02 5.11 3.79
C ALA A 465 24.62 5.99 2.68
N ASP A 466 25.68 5.53 2.02
CA ASP A 466 26.28 6.19 0.87
C ASP A 466 25.67 5.77 -0.48
N GLY A 467 24.63 4.93 -0.46
CA GLY A 467 23.93 4.43 -1.64
C GLY A 467 24.57 3.19 -2.27
N ARG A 468 25.68 2.66 -1.75
CA ARG A 468 26.27 1.44 -2.33
C ARG A 468 25.45 0.20 -1.97
N PRO A 469 25.06 -0.64 -2.94
CA PRO A 469 24.53 -1.97 -2.67
C PRO A 469 25.66 -2.92 -2.26
N LEU A 470 25.40 -3.76 -1.25
CA LEU A 470 26.28 -4.83 -0.79
C LEU A 470 25.49 -6.12 -0.61
N HIS A 471 26.19 -7.24 -0.74
CA HIS A 471 25.74 -8.55 -0.31
C HIS A 471 26.42 -8.91 1.01
N ALA A 472 25.65 -9.30 2.02
CA ALA A 472 26.16 -9.64 3.34
C ALA A 472 25.78 -11.09 3.69
N SER A 473 26.78 -11.91 4.02
CA SER A 473 26.66 -13.31 4.39
C SER A 473 27.72 -13.70 5.41
N ALA A 474 27.80 -14.98 5.79
CA ALA A 474 28.86 -15.47 6.67
C ALA A 474 30.27 -15.36 6.04
N THR A 475 30.37 -15.26 4.71
CA THR A 475 31.65 -15.20 3.98
C THR A 475 31.93 -13.86 3.32
N GLU A 476 30.93 -12.99 3.19
CA GLU A 476 31.04 -11.66 2.59
C GLU A 476 30.47 -10.62 3.56
N GLU A 477 31.27 -9.61 3.92
CA GLU A 477 30.90 -8.60 4.93
C GLU A 477 30.31 -9.20 6.24
N PRO A 478 31.01 -10.16 6.90
CA PRO A 478 30.45 -10.94 8.01
C PRO A 478 30.07 -10.11 9.24
N GLU A 479 30.76 -9.00 9.49
CA GLU A 479 30.42 -8.08 10.58
C GLU A 479 29.10 -7.33 10.32
N LEU A 480 28.85 -6.95 9.06
CA LEU A 480 27.58 -6.35 8.65
C LEU A 480 26.46 -7.39 8.73
N PHE A 481 26.71 -8.61 8.23
CA PHE A 481 25.75 -9.71 8.28
C PHE A 481 25.36 -10.09 9.71
N TRP A 482 26.32 -10.13 10.64
CA TRP A 482 26.07 -10.30 12.07
C TRP A 482 25.15 -9.20 12.61
N ALA A 483 25.42 -7.93 12.28
CA ALA A 483 24.65 -6.79 12.75
C ALA A 483 23.22 -6.72 12.16
N LEU A 484 23.05 -7.12 10.89
CA LEU A 484 21.74 -7.18 10.22
C LEU A 484 20.78 -8.15 10.92
N ARG A 485 21.31 -9.21 11.54
CA ARG A 485 20.53 -10.20 12.30
C ARG A 485 20.28 -9.72 13.73
N GLY A 486 19.45 -8.70 13.88
CA GLY A 486 18.99 -8.16 15.17
C GLY A 486 18.97 -6.63 15.25
N ALA A 487 19.83 -5.95 14.48
CA ALA A 487 19.93 -4.48 14.46
C ALA A 487 19.84 -3.89 13.04
N GLY A 488 19.23 -4.60 12.08
CA GLY A 488 19.35 -4.23 10.66
C GLY A 488 18.78 -2.86 10.29
N ALA A 489 17.74 -2.40 10.99
CA ALA A 489 17.17 -1.05 10.79
C ALA A 489 18.19 0.09 10.96
N SER A 490 19.29 -0.15 11.68
CA SER A 490 20.36 0.82 11.90
C SER A 490 21.56 0.63 10.97
N MET A 491 21.62 -0.40 10.13
CA MET A 491 22.80 -0.72 9.33
C MET A 491 22.68 -0.30 7.86
N GLY A 492 21.47 -0.29 7.33
CA GLY A 492 21.19 0.00 5.93
C GLY A 492 19.75 -0.34 5.57
N ILE A 493 19.41 -0.18 4.30
CA ILE A 493 18.13 -0.63 3.77
C ILE A 493 18.31 -2.02 3.18
N VAL A 494 17.85 -3.04 3.90
CA VAL A 494 17.78 -4.41 3.36
C VAL A 494 16.74 -4.44 2.24
N THR A 495 17.14 -4.89 1.05
CA THR A 495 16.26 -4.99 -0.13
C THR A 495 15.74 -6.40 -0.34
N ALA A 496 16.52 -7.42 0.05
CA ALA A 496 16.13 -8.82 0.04
C ALA A 496 16.90 -9.61 1.09
N VAL A 497 16.33 -10.72 1.53
CA VAL A 497 16.95 -11.71 2.42
C VAL A 497 16.85 -13.10 1.79
N GLU A 498 17.88 -13.91 1.97
CA GLU A 498 17.86 -15.33 1.65
C GLU A 498 17.72 -16.12 2.95
N LEU A 499 16.71 -16.97 3.03
CA LEU A 499 16.41 -17.78 4.21
C LEU A 499 16.36 -19.26 3.88
N GLU A 500 16.73 -20.09 4.85
CA GLU A 500 16.41 -21.52 4.84
C GLU A 500 14.99 -21.75 5.37
N ALA A 501 14.14 -22.37 4.56
CA ALA A 501 12.79 -22.77 4.96
C ALA A 501 12.79 -24.14 5.66
N GLN A 502 11.83 -24.35 6.55
CA GLN A 502 11.67 -25.56 7.33
C GLN A 502 10.51 -26.41 6.81
N PRO A 503 10.61 -27.76 6.85
CA PRO A 503 9.55 -28.64 6.40
C PRO A 503 8.42 -28.64 7.42
N VAL A 504 7.32 -27.96 7.10
CA VAL A 504 6.17 -27.77 7.99
C VAL A 504 4.92 -28.10 7.18
N GLY A 505 4.22 -29.14 7.62
CA GLY A 505 3.03 -29.65 6.95
C GLY A 505 1.76 -28.95 7.44
N GLN A 506 0.72 -29.77 7.67
CA GLN A 506 -0.43 -29.29 8.44
C GLN A 506 -0.06 -29.16 9.92
N VAL A 507 -0.61 -28.14 10.56
CA VAL A 507 -0.41 -27.83 11.98
C VAL A 507 -1.75 -27.84 12.70
N GLY A 508 -1.73 -28.13 14.00
CA GLY A 508 -2.87 -27.92 14.89
C GLY A 508 -2.95 -26.46 15.32
N TRP A 509 -3.91 -25.70 14.80
CA TRP A 509 -4.25 -24.36 15.29
C TRP A 509 -5.12 -24.45 16.53
N VAL A 510 -4.65 -23.87 17.63
CA VAL A 510 -5.25 -24.00 18.96
C VAL A 510 -5.70 -22.64 19.45
N GLN A 511 -6.92 -22.56 19.98
CA GLN A 511 -7.45 -21.41 20.69
C GLN A 511 -8.25 -21.90 21.91
N LEU A 512 -7.87 -21.44 23.10
CA LEU A 512 -8.48 -21.80 24.38
C LEU A 512 -8.82 -20.52 25.14
N ALA A 513 -9.97 -20.45 25.78
CA ALA A 513 -10.35 -19.36 26.68
C ALA A 513 -10.63 -19.91 28.08
N PHE A 514 -10.13 -19.22 29.10
CA PHE A 514 -10.19 -19.69 30.49
C PHE A 514 -10.81 -18.66 31.42
N ASP A 515 -11.47 -19.14 32.47
CA ASP A 515 -11.69 -18.36 33.68
C ASP A 515 -10.37 -18.24 34.44
N ALA A 516 -9.84 -17.02 34.53
CA ALA A 516 -8.58 -16.71 35.18
C ALA A 516 -8.79 -15.93 36.49
N SER A 517 -9.85 -16.25 37.26
CA SER A 517 -10.13 -15.63 38.56
C SER A 517 -8.95 -15.75 39.55
N ASP A 518 -8.22 -16.87 39.50
CA ASP A 518 -6.88 -17.02 40.11
C ASP A 518 -5.80 -16.67 39.07
N THR A 519 -5.63 -15.38 38.77
CA THR A 519 -4.74 -14.95 37.68
C THR A 519 -3.27 -15.28 37.95
N ALA A 520 -2.81 -15.14 39.20
CA ALA A 520 -1.42 -15.44 39.55
C ALA A 520 -1.13 -16.94 39.43
N GLY A 521 -1.99 -17.80 39.97
CA GLY A 521 -1.84 -19.24 39.83
C GLY A 521 -2.03 -19.71 38.38
N PHE A 522 -2.90 -19.06 37.60
CA PHE A 522 -3.01 -19.31 36.16
C PHE A 522 -1.67 -19.08 35.45
N LEU A 523 -1.02 -17.93 35.68
CA LEU A 523 0.25 -17.58 35.05
C LEU A 523 1.37 -18.55 35.44
N ALA A 524 1.43 -18.97 36.70
CA ALA A 524 2.38 -19.98 37.17
C ALA A 524 2.16 -21.35 36.49
N ARG A 525 0.91 -21.84 36.43
CA ARG A 525 0.60 -23.12 35.76
C ARG A 525 0.79 -23.05 34.24
N TYR A 526 0.57 -21.88 33.63
CA TYR A 526 0.91 -21.64 32.23
C TYR A 526 2.43 -21.75 32.00
N ALA A 527 3.25 -21.19 32.89
CA ALA A 527 4.71 -21.31 32.82
C ALA A 527 5.14 -22.79 32.92
N GLU A 528 4.65 -23.51 33.93
CA GLU A 528 4.92 -24.94 34.12
C GLU A 528 4.54 -25.78 32.89
N ALA A 529 3.34 -25.57 32.33
CA ALA A 529 2.89 -26.26 31.13
C ALA A 529 3.76 -25.93 29.91
N THR A 530 4.20 -24.67 29.78
CA THR A 530 5.05 -24.20 28.68
C THR A 530 6.46 -24.76 28.75
N GLU A 531 7.03 -24.88 29.95
CA GLU A 531 8.37 -25.43 30.16
C GLU A 531 8.39 -26.96 30.00
N ALA A 532 7.30 -27.64 30.39
CA ALA A 532 7.14 -29.07 30.16
C ALA A 532 6.77 -29.43 28.71
N ALA A 533 6.19 -28.49 27.95
CA ALA A 533 5.76 -28.72 26.59
C ALA A 533 6.95 -28.98 25.64
N PRO A 534 6.83 -29.97 24.72
CA PRO A 534 7.80 -30.13 23.64
C PRO A 534 7.92 -28.88 22.77
N ARG A 535 9.03 -28.78 22.03
CA ARG A 535 9.34 -27.59 21.22
C ARG A 535 8.39 -27.38 20.05
N ASP A 536 7.76 -28.45 19.57
CA ASP A 536 6.72 -28.47 18.54
C ASP A 536 5.42 -27.74 18.95
N THR A 537 5.31 -27.33 20.22
CA THR A 537 4.10 -26.75 20.79
C THR A 537 4.38 -25.36 21.32
N THR A 538 3.68 -24.38 20.75
CA THR A 538 3.80 -22.97 21.12
C THR A 538 2.42 -22.34 21.27
N LEU A 539 2.02 -22.02 22.50
CA LEU A 539 0.79 -21.29 22.79
C LEU A 539 1.12 -19.94 23.46
N PHE A 540 0.74 -18.85 22.79
CA PHE A 540 0.83 -17.49 23.32
C PHE A 540 -0.34 -17.22 24.25
N LEU A 541 -0.10 -16.43 25.28
CA LEU A 541 -1.10 -15.97 26.22
C LEU A 541 -1.51 -14.55 25.88
N MET A 542 -2.81 -14.27 25.80
CA MET A 542 -3.37 -12.92 25.68
C MET A 542 -4.44 -12.66 26.75
N ALA A 543 -4.41 -11.48 27.32
CA ALA A 543 -5.43 -11.00 28.25
C ALA A 543 -5.73 -9.51 28.00
N GLY A 544 -6.87 -9.05 28.50
CA GLY A 544 -7.26 -7.64 28.47
C GLY A 544 -7.70 -7.15 29.85
N ALA A 545 -8.12 -5.90 29.91
CA ALA A 545 -8.63 -5.33 31.15
C ALA A 545 -9.87 -6.08 31.67
N PRO A 546 -10.02 -6.27 32.99
CA PRO A 546 -11.22 -6.85 33.58
C PRO A 546 -12.48 -6.07 33.19
N ARG A 547 -13.58 -6.78 32.92
CA ARG A 547 -14.89 -6.16 32.64
C ARG A 547 -15.76 -6.22 33.89
N ALA A 548 -16.43 -5.13 34.22
CA ALA A 548 -17.28 -5.05 35.41
C ALA A 548 -18.36 -6.16 35.37
N GLY A 549 -18.43 -6.95 36.44
CA GLY A 549 -19.40 -8.04 36.58
C GLY A 549 -19.08 -9.31 35.78
N GLN A 550 -17.92 -9.41 35.14
CA GLN A 550 -17.44 -10.61 34.46
C GLN A 550 -16.14 -11.11 35.11
N PRO A 551 -15.92 -12.44 35.17
CA PRO A 551 -14.63 -12.97 35.62
C PRO A 551 -13.50 -12.53 34.67
N PRO A 552 -12.24 -12.44 35.15
CA PRO A 552 -11.09 -12.28 34.28
C PRO A 552 -11.01 -13.42 33.28
N VAL A 553 -10.77 -13.11 32.01
CA VAL A 553 -10.62 -14.10 30.94
C VAL A 553 -9.21 -14.00 30.37
N VAL A 554 -8.55 -15.16 30.24
CA VAL A 554 -7.27 -15.30 29.53
C VAL A 554 -7.48 -16.22 28.33
N GLN A 555 -6.88 -15.86 27.20
CA GLN A 555 -6.87 -16.67 25.99
C GLN A 555 -5.47 -17.25 25.78
N LEU A 556 -5.40 -18.55 25.46
CA LEU A 556 -4.21 -19.17 24.89
C LEU A 556 -4.45 -19.44 23.42
N TYR A 557 -3.48 -19.13 22.56
CA TYR A 557 -3.57 -19.43 21.13
C TYR A 557 -2.22 -19.71 20.50
N GLY A 558 -2.17 -20.57 19.50
CA GLY A 558 -0.93 -20.88 18.80
C GLY A 558 -0.99 -22.20 18.04
N VAL A 559 0.17 -22.83 17.86
CA VAL A 559 0.29 -24.02 17.01
C VAL A 559 0.91 -25.20 17.76
N VAL A 560 0.48 -26.38 17.34
CA VAL A 560 1.25 -27.63 17.49
C VAL A 560 1.70 -28.03 16.08
N ASP A 561 3.00 -28.11 15.82
CA ASP A 561 3.54 -28.58 14.54
C ASP A 561 3.44 -30.11 14.44
N SER A 562 2.22 -30.56 14.19
CA SER A 562 1.92 -31.94 13.90
C SER A 562 0.68 -32.00 13.02
N SER A 563 0.67 -32.97 12.11
CA SER A 563 -0.50 -33.30 11.30
C SER A 563 -1.35 -34.41 11.92
N ASP A 564 -0.90 -35.00 13.03
CA ASP A 564 -1.58 -36.08 13.73
C ASP A 564 -2.51 -35.53 14.83
N PRO A 565 -3.84 -35.69 14.73
CA PRO A 565 -4.79 -35.21 15.73
C PRO A 565 -4.54 -35.73 17.14
N ASP A 566 -4.10 -36.98 17.29
CA ASP A 566 -3.88 -37.56 18.63
C ASP A 566 -2.68 -36.89 19.31
N THR A 567 -1.58 -36.68 18.57
CA THR A 567 -0.44 -35.88 19.02
C THR A 567 -0.86 -34.44 19.37
N ILE A 568 -1.66 -33.78 18.52
CA ILE A 568 -2.13 -32.41 18.79
C ILE A 568 -2.90 -32.37 20.12
N ILE A 569 -3.83 -33.29 20.33
CA ILE A 569 -4.60 -33.35 21.57
C ILE A 569 -3.68 -33.63 22.76
N GLU A 570 -2.77 -34.61 22.67
CA GLU A 570 -1.79 -34.90 23.73
C GLU A 570 -1.00 -33.65 24.15
N ARG A 571 -0.54 -32.86 23.18
CA ARG A 571 0.23 -31.63 23.42
C ARG A 571 -0.60 -30.50 24.04
N VAL A 572 -1.88 -30.40 23.67
CA VAL A 572 -2.79 -29.34 24.15
C VAL A 572 -3.36 -29.65 25.54
N MET A 573 -3.52 -30.93 25.89
CA MET A 573 -4.17 -31.35 27.14
C MET A 573 -3.57 -30.73 28.42
N PRO A 574 -2.25 -30.64 28.60
CA PRO A 574 -1.66 -29.95 29.77
C PRO A 574 -2.09 -28.49 29.89
N PHE A 575 -2.21 -27.78 28.77
CA PHE A 575 -2.69 -26.39 28.75
C PHE A 575 -4.18 -26.30 29.03
N ALA A 576 -4.99 -27.20 28.47
CA ALA A 576 -6.43 -27.25 28.70
C ALA A 576 -6.82 -27.48 30.18
N GLN A 577 -5.91 -28.04 30.99
CA GLN A 577 -6.15 -28.38 32.39
C GLN A 577 -5.70 -27.31 33.40
N ILE A 578 -5.06 -26.22 32.95
CA ILE A 578 -4.49 -25.20 33.86
C ILE A 578 -5.57 -24.43 34.65
N ALA A 579 -6.80 -24.34 34.13
CA ALA A 579 -7.91 -23.61 34.73
C ALA A 579 -9.24 -24.03 34.07
N PRO A 580 -10.40 -23.63 34.62
CA PRO A 580 -11.69 -23.89 33.97
C PRO A 580 -11.77 -23.27 32.56
N LEU A 581 -11.99 -24.13 31.56
CA LEU A 581 -12.21 -23.71 30.17
C LEU A 581 -13.60 -23.08 30.01
N LEU A 582 -13.62 -21.95 29.31
CA LEU A 582 -14.83 -21.24 28.88
C LEU A 582 -15.16 -21.51 27.41
N ASP A 583 -14.13 -21.68 26.58
CA ASP A 583 -14.26 -21.97 25.15
C ASP A 583 -13.00 -22.68 24.62
N GLN A 584 -13.16 -23.47 23.56
CA GLN A 584 -12.06 -24.15 22.88
C GLN A 584 -12.33 -24.33 21.37
N SER A 585 -11.29 -24.11 20.57
CA SER A 585 -11.26 -24.42 19.15
C SER A 585 -9.89 -25.00 18.81
N ILE A 586 -9.88 -26.20 18.23
CA ILE A 586 -8.67 -26.87 17.75
C ILE A 586 -8.96 -27.30 16.32
N GLN A 587 -8.18 -26.81 15.37
CA GLN A 587 -8.39 -27.02 13.94
C GLN A 587 -7.10 -27.49 13.29
N LEU A 588 -7.19 -28.49 12.42
CA LEU A 588 -6.08 -28.88 11.57
C LEU A 588 -6.12 -28.02 10.30
N GLY A 589 -5.00 -27.41 9.92
CA GLY A 589 -4.90 -26.56 8.73
C GLY A 589 -3.44 -26.34 8.31
N SER A 590 -3.23 -25.61 7.21
CA SER A 590 -1.87 -25.24 6.81
C SER A 590 -1.36 -24.06 7.64
N TYR A 591 -0.03 -23.93 7.76
CA TYR A 591 0.58 -22.75 8.38
C TYR A 591 0.21 -21.46 7.63
N ALA A 592 0.01 -21.53 6.31
CA ALA A 592 -0.42 -20.40 5.50
C ALA A 592 -1.81 -19.88 5.92
N ASP A 593 -2.76 -20.77 6.21
CA ASP A 593 -4.09 -20.39 6.70
C ASP A 593 -4.03 -19.73 8.09
N VAL A 594 -3.15 -20.21 8.98
CA VAL A 594 -2.95 -19.62 10.32
C VAL A 594 -2.46 -18.17 10.24
N ILE A 595 -1.53 -17.90 9.32
CA ILE A 595 -0.90 -16.58 9.15
C ILE A 595 -1.73 -15.66 8.23
N ALA A 596 -2.69 -16.18 7.46
CA ALA A 596 -3.59 -15.41 6.59
C ALA A 596 -4.68 -14.62 7.37
N ASN A 597 -4.24 -13.80 8.31
CA ASN A 597 -5.10 -13.08 9.27
C ASN A 597 -5.02 -11.54 9.14
N ALA A 598 -4.39 -11.04 8.07
CA ALA A 598 -4.29 -9.61 7.80
C ALA A 598 -5.18 -9.18 6.62
N PRO A 599 -5.87 -8.02 6.73
CA PRO A 599 -6.67 -7.50 5.64
C PRO A 599 -5.80 -6.81 4.58
N ASP A 600 -6.19 -6.93 3.31
CA ASP A 600 -5.61 -6.17 2.19
C ASP A 600 -6.13 -4.72 2.14
N THR A 601 -6.00 -3.99 3.24
CA THR A 601 -6.41 -2.58 3.29
C THR A 601 -5.23 -1.66 3.64
N PRO A 602 -5.11 -0.48 3.00
CA PRO A 602 -4.06 0.46 3.33
C PRO A 602 -4.14 0.91 4.78
N HIS A 603 -2.98 1.02 5.42
CA HIS A 603 -2.86 1.47 6.80
C HIS A 603 -3.39 2.89 6.99
N GLN A 604 -4.12 3.12 8.08
CA GLN A 604 -4.65 4.44 8.46
C GLN A 604 -4.17 4.91 9.85
N GLY A 605 -3.38 4.08 10.56
CA GLY A 605 -3.09 4.24 11.98
C GLY A 605 -4.21 3.72 12.87
N GLN A 606 -3.87 3.30 14.09
CA GLN A 606 -4.76 2.69 15.08
C GLN A 606 -4.67 3.39 16.45
N GLY A 607 -4.26 4.66 16.48
CA GLY A 607 -4.27 5.50 17.69
C GLY A 607 -3.01 5.45 18.55
N GLU A 608 -1.88 4.97 18.00
CA GLU A 608 -0.56 4.98 18.65
C GLU A 608 -0.56 4.44 20.09
N PRO A 609 -0.85 3.14 20.30
CA PRO A 609 -0.90 2.58 21.63
C PRO A 609 0.48 2.65 22.32
N ALA A 610 0.48 2.91 23.62
CA ALA A 610 1.70 2.91 24.43
C ALA A 610 2.09 1.47 24.79
N PHE A 611 2.85 0.80 23.91
CA PHE A 611 3.40 -0.52 24.19
C PHE A 611 4.59 -0.44 25.15
N ARG A 612 4.76 -1.50 25.92
CA ARG A 612 5.97 -1.82 26.67
C ARG A 612 6.33 -3.27 26.42
N SER A 613 7.63 -3.55 26.30
CA SER A 613 8.15 -4.90 26.12
C SER A 613 9.20 -5.22 27.19
N GLY A 614 9.36 -6.50 27.49
CA GLY A 614 10.40 -7.02 28.37
C GLY A 614 10.63 -8.50 28.11
N LEU A 615 11.87 -8.95 28.26
CA LEU A 615 12.26 -10.35 28.18
C LEU A 615 12.48 -10.91 29.58
N LEU A 616 11.90 -12.07 29.87
CA LEU A 616 11.98 -12.74 31.16
C LEU A 616 12.78 -14.04 31.00
N PRO A 617 13.83 -14.25 31.81
CA PRO A 617 14.53 -15.54 31.87
C PRO A 617 13.63 -16.65 32.44
N GLU A 618 12.69 -16.31 33.32
CA GLU A 618 11.71 -17.24 33.89
C GLU A 618 10.40 -16.51 34.25
N LEU A 619 9.29 -17.25 34.34
CA LEU A 619 8.00 -16.76 34.84
C LEU A 619 7.66 -17.41 36.18
N GLY A 620 8.55 -17.23 37.17
CA GLY A 620 8.35 -17.74 38.53
C GLY A 620 7.25 -17.03 39.31
N GLU A 621 7.00 -17.48 40.56
CA GLU A 621 5.90 -16.98 41.41
C GLU A 621 5.88 -15.44 41.56
N ASP A 622 7.05 -14.81 41.74
CA ASP A 622 7.15 -13.36 41.92
C ASP A 622 6.75 -12.59 40.64
N ALA A 623 7.30 -12.98 39.49
CA ALA A 623 6.97 -12.36 38.19
C ALA A 623 5.50 -12.61 37.82
N ALA A 624 4.99 -13.81 38.04
CA ALA A 624 3.57 -14.15 37.85
C ALA A 624 2.66 -13.31 38.75
N GLY A 625 3.03 -13.11 40.02
CA GLY A 625 2.30 -12.26 40.95
C GLY A 625 2.27 -10.79 40.52
N LEU A 626 3.39 -10.25 40.05
CA LEU A 626 3.48 -8.88 39.54
C LEU A 626 2.67 -8.68 38.25
N ALA A 627 2.75 -9.62 37.31
CA ALA A 627 1.96 -9.62 36.09
C ALA A 627 0.44 -9.71 36.38
N ALA A 628 0.03 -10.57 37.33
CA ALA A 628 -1.35 -10.65 37.77
C ALA A 628 -1.83 -9.34 38.42
N ALA A 629 -0.99 -8.69 39.23
CA ALA A 629 -1.32 -7.38 39.81
C ALA A 629 -1.50 -6.30 38.74
N LEU A 630 -0.68 -6.33 37.67
CA LEU A 630 -0.83 -5.45 36.52
C LEU A 630 -2.17 -5.67 35.81
N LEU A 631 -2.53 -6.91 35.50
CA LEU A 631 -3.82 -7.27 34.88
C LEU A 631 -5.01 -6.85 35.74
N ALA A 632 -5.00 -7.20 37.02
CA ALA A 632 -6.06 -6.88 37.98
C ALA A 632 -6.25 -5.37 38.19
N SER A 633 -5.22 -4.56 37.89
CA SER A 633 -5.32 -3.10 38.00
C SER A 633 -6.31 -2.46 37.02
N GLY A 634 -6.62 -3.15 35.91
CA GLY A 634 -7.44 -2.63 34.81
C GLY A 634 -6.78 -1.51 33.99
N THR A 635 -5.49 -1.25 34.21
CA THR A 635 -4.76 -0.18 33.52
C THR A 635 -4.13 -0.60 32.20
N THR A 636 -4.20 -1.89 31.86
CA THR A 636 -3.70 -2.46 30.61
C THR A 636 -4.86 -3.02 29.78
N PRO A 637 -5.25 -2.38 28.66
CA PRO A 637 -6.31 -2.90 27.80
C PRO A 637 -5.89 -4.15 27.02
N TRP A 638 -4.59 -4.40 26.89
CA TRP A 638 -4.02 -5.54 26.16
C TRP A 638 -2.69 -5.96 26.78
N PHE A 639 -2.55 -7.27 27.03
CA PHE A 639 -1.40 -7.89 27.67
C PHE A 639 -1.12 -9.23 26.98
N GLN A 640 0.14 -9.55 26.74
CA GLN A 640 0.56 -10.77 26.07
C GLN A 640 1.86 -11.33 26.65
N ILE A 641 1.94 -12.66 26.72
CA ILE A 641 3.17 -13.40 26.96
C ILE A 641 3.38 -14.38 25.80
N ARG A 642 4.57 -14.33 25.20
CA ARG A 642 5.03 -15.30 24.20
C ARG A 642 6.17 -16.12 24.79
N PRO A 643 6.18 -17.45 24.67
CA PRO A 643 7.36 -18.22 25.01
C PRO A 643 8.38 -18.15 23.88
N VAL A 644 9.63 -17.85 24.23
CA VAL A 644 10.74 -17.55 23.29
C VAL A 644 12.01 -18.39 23.54
N GLY A 645 11.91 -19.45 24.34
CA GLY A 645 12.98 -20.44 24.53
C GLY A 645 13.03 -21.49 23.41
N GLY A 646 13.38 -22.73 23.74
CA GLY A 646 13.49 -23.82 22.77
C GLY A 646 14.72 -23.67 21.87
N ALA A 647 14.57 -23.87 20.56
CA ALA A 647 15.64 -23.75 19.59
C ALA A 647 16.26 -22.34 19.53
N ILE A 648 15.53 -21.30 19.95
CA ILE A 648 16.07 -19.94 20.10
C ILE A 648 17.26 -19.93 21.07
N ALA A 649 17.20 -20.72 22.15
CA ALA A 649 18.23 -20.79 23.18
C ALA A 649 19.42 -21.68 22.81
N ASP A 650 19.31 -22.50 21.76
CA ASP A 650 20.43 -23.31 21.27
C ASP A 650 21.47 -22.47 20.51
N VAL A 651 21.07 -21.31 19.99
CA VAL A 651 21.94 -20.39 19.27
C VAL A 651 22.78 -19.59 20.27
N PRO A 652 24.12 -19.54 20.12
CA PRO A 652 24.97 -18.74 21.01
C PRO A 652 24.56 -17.25 21.02
N ALA A 653 24.59 -16.64 22.20
CA ALA A 653 24.20 -15.24 22.42
C ALA A 653 24.97 -14.23 21.55
N ASP A 654 26.19 -14.55 21.14
CA ASP A 654 27.04 -13.69 20.31
C ASP A 654 27.01 -14.06 18.80
N ALA A 655 26.26 -15.09 18.39
CA ALA A 655 26.16 -15.52 17.00
C ALA A 655 25.43 -14.50 16.10
N THR A 656 24.59 -13.66 16.71
CA THR A 656 23.81 -12.59 16.05
C THR A 656 23.79 -11.35 16.94
N ALA A 657 23.26 -10.22 16.46
CA ALA A 657 23.05 -9.04 17.29
C ALA A 657 21.90 -9.21 18.31
N TYR A 658 20.98 -10.16 18.10
CA TYR A 658 20.02 -10.58 19.12
C TYR A 658 20.72 -11.43 20.19
N ALA A 659 20.93 -10.85 21.37
CA ALA A 659 21.79 -11.44 22.41
C ALA A 659 21.02 -12.18 23.53
N HIS A 660 19.77 -11.81 23.78
CA HIS A 660 18.96 -12.33 24.90
C HIS A 660 18.37 -13.72 24.58
N ARG A 661 19.24 -14.69 24.26
CA ARG A 661 18.89 -16.06 23.82
C ARG A 661 18.41 -16.96 24.96
N ASP A 662 18.74 -16.59 26.19
CA ASP A 662 18.40 -17.29 27.43
C ASP A 662 17.02 -16.91 27.99
N ALA A 663 16.36 -15.90 27.43
CA ALA A 663 15.00 -15.56 27.80
C ALA A 663 14.02 -16.69 27.46
N LEU A 664 13.15 -17.06 28.40
CA LEU A 664 12.08 -18.03 28.17
C LEU A 664 10.77 -17.38 27.74
N TYR A 665 10.53 -16.12 28.11
CA TYR A 665 9.30 -15.40 27.81
C TYR A 665 9.53 -13.97 27.31
N SER A 666 8.74 -13.54 26.34
CA SER A 666 8.59 -12.15 25.91
C SER A 666 7.24 -11.63 26.38
N LEU A 667 7.27 -10.68 27.31
CA LEU A 667 6.09 -10.03 27.86
C LEU A 667 5.87 -8.70 27.15
N THR A 668 4.63 -8.41 26.77
CA THR A 668 4.25 -7.13 26.16
C THR A 668 2.90 -6.68 26.68
N ALA A 669 2.76 -5.39 26.96
CA ALA A 669 1.49 -4.80 27.38
C ALA A 669 1.29 -3.41 26.78
N ILE A 670 0.02 -3.02 26.60
CA ILE A 670 -0.35 -1.63 26.32
C ILE A 670 -0.71 -0.96 27.64
N GLY A 671 -0.19 0.25 27.87
CA GLY A 671 -0.54 1.10 29.00
C GLY A 671 0.35 2.34 29.10
N GLY A 672 -0.18 3.40 29.73
CA GLY A 672 0.56 4.66 29.89
C GLY A 672 0.01 5.57 30.97
N SER A 673 -0.72 5.00 31.94
CA SER A 673 -1.14 5.73 33.15
C SER A 673 -0.03 5.65 34.20
N ALA A 674 0.06 6.62 35.11
CA ALA A 674 1.03 6.58 36.20
C ALA A 674 0.94 5.29 37.06
N ARG A 675 -0.27 4.73 37.22
CA ARG A 675 -0.48 3.46 37.92
C ARG A 675 0.04 2.27 37.10
N PHE A 676 -0.13 2.28 35.78
CA PHE A 676 0.45 1.28 34.89
C PHE A 676 1.97 1.33 34.97
N ASP A 677 2.57 2.50 34.79
CA ASP A 677 4.03 2.66 34.79
C ASP A 677 4.63 2.19 36.12
N ALA A 678 4.04 2.55 37.27
CA ALA A 678 4.52 2.10 38.58
C ALA A 678 4.46 0.57 38.77
N LEU A 679 3.47 -0.12 38.20
CA LEU A 679 3.36 -1.57 38.23
C LEU A 679 4.32 -2.22 37.24
N TRP A 680 4.48 -1.62 36.06
CA TRP A 680 5.39 -2.07 35.02
C TRP A 680 6.85 -2.00 35.48
N GLU A 681 7.28 -0.91 36.13
CA GLU A 681 8.66 -0.77 36.62
C GLU A 681 9.04 -1.85 37.63
N ARG A 682 8.11 -2.27 38.50
CA ARG A 682 8.35 -3.39 39.43
C ARG A 682 8.57 -4.72 38.70
N LEU A 683 7.84 -4.93 37.61
CA LEU A 683 8.02 -6.11 36.76
C LEU A 683 9.32 -6.00 35.94
N ALA A 684 9.70 -4.79 35.54
CA ALA A 684 10.90 -4.52 34.77
C ALA A 684 12.20 -4.84 35.51
N GLU A 685 12.19 -4.83 36.85
CA GLU A 685 13.30 -5.33 37.67
C GLU A 685 13.57 -6.84 37.51
N ARG A 686 12.68 -7.60 36.86
CA ARG A 686 12.86 -9.03 36.55
C ARG A 686 13.21 -9.27 35.09
N PHE A 687 13.18 -8.22 34.25
CA PHE A 687 13.54 -8.37 32.85
C PHE A 687 15.05 -8.46 32.67
N ASP A 688 15.46 -9.36 31.79
CA ASP A 688 16.81 -9.42 31.23
C ASP A 688 16.72 -9.22 29.72
N GLY A 689 16.39 -7.98 29.36
CA GLY A 689 16.37 -7.56 27.97
C GLY A 689 15.05 -6.99 27.49
N LEU A 690 15.05 -6.58 26.22
CA LEU A 690 13.94 -5.95 25.55
C LEU A 690 13.86 -6.41 24.10
N TYR A 691 12.65 -6.70 23.62
CA TYR A 691 12.43 -6.90 22.19
C TYR A 691 11.87 -5.63 21.54
N LEU A 692 12.73 -4.90 20.83
CA LEU A 692 12.45 -3.56 20.27
C LEU A 692 11.22 -3.51 19.35
N SER A 693 10.90 -4.61 18.67
CA SER A 693 9.74 -4.68 17.78
C SER A 693 8.40 -4.44 18.49
N PHE A 694 8.35 -4.61 19.81
CA PHE A 694 7.18 -4.39 20.68
C PHE A 694 7.34 -3.22 21.66
N GLU A 695 8.29 -2.31 21.41
CA GLU A 695 8.49 -1.11 22.23
C GLU A 695 8.04 0.14 21.46
N SER A 696 7.23 0.99 22.08
CA SER A 696 6.78 2.25 21.46
C SER A 696 7.47 3.49 22.01
N ARG A 697 8.13 3.41 23.17
CA ARG A 697 8.95 4.51 23.70
C ARG A 697 10.10 4.82 22.76
N GLN A 698 10.47 6.09 22.71
CA GLN A 698 11.51 6.60 21.81
C GLN A 698 12.79 6.99 22.55
N ASP A 699 12.90 6.68 23.84
CA ASP A 699 14.08 6.95 24.66
C ASP A 699 15.31 6.21 24.10
N PRO A 700 16.38 6.93 23.71
CA PRO A 700 17.62 6.32 23.26
C PRO A 700 18.26 5.37 24.28
N ALA A 701 17.99 5.54 25.58
CA ALA A 701 18.55 4.67 26.62
C ALA A 701 18.08 3.22 26.51
N LEU A 702 16.91 2.97 25.89
CA LEU A 702 16.35 1.63 25.71
C LEU A 702 17.22 0.71 24.86
N VAL A 703 18.11 1.28 24.04
CA VAL A 703 19.05 0.51 23.22
C VAL A 703 19.98 -0.36 24.07
N ALA A 704 20.30 0.07 25.30
CA ALA A 704 21.12 -0.69 26.23
C ALA A 704 20.37 -1.86 26.88
N SER A 705 19.03 -1.80 26.92
CA SER A 705 18.19 -2.92 27.34
C SER A 705 17.96 -3.92 26.22
N ALA A 706 18.05 -3.51 24.96
CA ALA A 706 17.92 -4.43 23.82
C ALA A 706 19.24 -5.11 23.44
N PHE A 707 20.37 -4.45 23.68
CA PHE A 707 21.70 -4.92 23.34
C PHE A 707 22.62 -4.83 24.57
N PRO A 708 23.07 -5.97 25.14
CA PRO A 708 24.05 -5.98 26.22
C PRO A 708 25.33 -5.23 25.85
N ALA A 709 26.06 -4.75 26.86
CA ALA A 709 27.20 -3.84 26.64
C ALA A 709 28.23 -4.32 25.60
N PRO A 710 28.66 -5.61 25.56
CA PRO A 710 29.57 -6.10 24.51
C PRO A 710 28.96 -6.04 23.11
N THR A 711 27.70 -6.48 22.97
CA THR A 711 26.94 -6.45 21.72
C THR A 711 26.75 -5.02 21.22
N LEU A 712 26.36 -4.09 22.10
CA LEU A 712 26.18 -2.69 21.76
C LEU A 712 27.50 -2.02 21.35
N ALA A 713 28.61 -2.36 22.00
CA ALA A 713 29.93 -1.86 21.61
C ALA A 713 30.32 -2.30 20.19
N ARG A 714 30.13 -3.59 19.86
CA ARG A 714 30.36 -4.13 18.51
C ARG A 714 29.44 -3.50 17.47
N LEU A 715 28.14 -3.37 17.77
CA LEU A 715 27.17 -2.70 16.89
C LEU A 715 27.56 -1.25 16.58
N ARG A 716 28.05 -0.51 17.56
CA ARG A 716 28.53 0.87 17.37
C ARG A 716 29.78 0.93 16.48
N GLU A 717 30.67 -0.05 16.55
CA GLU A 717 31.82 -0.14 15.65
C GLU A 717 31.38 -0.40 14.21
N VAL A 718 30.50 -1.38 14.00
CA VAL A 718 29.91 -1.68 12.68
C VAL A 718 29.18 -0.44 12.14
N LYS A 719 28.34 0.22 12.95
CA LYS A 719 27.63 1.44 12.57
C LYS A 719 28.58 2.54 12.10
N ARG A 720 29.69 2.80 12.81
CA ARG A 720 30.68 3.81 12.38
C ARG A 720 31.39 3.45 11.07
N ARG A 721 31.51 2.16 10.76
CA ARG A 721 32.12 1.68 9.51
C ARG A 721 31.19 1.87 8.31
N TYR A 722 29.91 1.54 8.44
CA TYR A 722 28.97 1.49 7.30
C TYR A 722 28.03 2.70 7.20
N ASP A 723 27.83 3.44 8.29
CA ASP A 723 27.00 4.65 8.34
C ASP A 723 27.63 5.69 9.29
N ARG A 724 28.80 6.19 8.88
CA ARG A 724 29.59 7.17 9.65
C ARG A 724 28.84 8.47 9.90
N GLU A 725 28.03 8.89 8.94
CA GLU A 725 27.24 10.12 9.00
C GLU A 725 25.92 9.94 9.74
N ASN A 726 25.65 8.73 10.24
CA ASN A 726 24.48 8.34 11.01
C ASN A 726 23.17 8.63 10.29
N LEU A 727 23.08 8.42 8.96
CA LEU A 727 21.88 8.66 8.17
C LEU A 727 20.67 7.88 8.71
N PHE A 728 20.87 6.61 9.08
CA PHE A 728 19.82 5.77 9.64
C PHE A 728 19.76 5.93 11.16
N HIS A 729 19.30 7.10 11.63
CA HIS A 729 19.16 7.42 13.06
C HIS A 729 17.70 7.47 13.55
N ASP A 730 16.71 7.60 12.66
CA ASP A 730 15.28 7.68 13.01
C ASP A 730 14.66 6.32 13.39
N ASN A 731 15.50 5.38 13.81
CA ASN A 731 15.20 4.10 14.45
C ASN A 731 15.64 4.16 15.93
N PHE A 732 15.93 3.04 16.59
CA PHE A 732 16.59 3.07 17.90
C PHE A 732 18.08 3.42 17.71
N PRO A 733 18.51 4.67 17.94
CA PRO A 733 19.81 5.12 17.48
C PRO A 733 20.93 4.43 18.27
N LEU A 734 21.89 3.86 17.54
CA LEU A 734 23.05 3.19 18.15
C LEU A 734 24.14 4.19 18.56
N LEU A 735 24.27 5.29 17.81
CA LEU A 735 25.17 6.40 18.11
C LEU A 735 24.37 7.48 18.86
N GLY A 736 25.00 8.09 19.87
CA GLY A 736 24.40 9.15 20.68
C GLY A 736 24.46 10.53 20.03
#